data_AF-A0A7D9H1V2-F1
#
_entry.id   AF-A0A7D9H1V2-F1
#
_cell.length_a   1.000
_cell.length_b   1.000
_cell.length_c   1.000
_cell.angle_alpha   90.00
_cell.angle_beta   90.00
_cell.angle_gamma   90.00
#
_symmetry.space_group_name_H-M   'P 1'
#
loop_
_entity.id
_entity.type
_entity.pdbx_description
1 polymer ?
#
loop_
_entity_poly.entity_id
_entity_poly.type
_entity_poly.pdbx_seq_one_letter_code
_entity_poly.pdbx_strand_id
1 'polypeptide(L)'
;MSATLATILASITSKQGELKSKPESDADLVRKYLEKKTWKAQENANSTYSLQGLMQYISNNVIKDYWLSVYSDKVQQYFKENRFHIHDLGYLSAYCAGWSLEDLLTQGFGGVENKIQARPPKHFSAALNQAVNFLFTLQGELAGAQALSNVDTYFAPFIRYDHLDYEQVYKAVENFIYSLNIPTRSGFQAPFTNVSMDLVCPPTLKGHPVIIGGKYHESWVYDDFQEEMDMFNKAFCQVMYGGDGNGNIFSFPIPTYNLYEGFDWDAPRMKPVWQMTAKYGVPYFANFINSDLDPSDFRSMCCRLRLDISKLRSRGGLFSSMPLTGSLGVVTINLPNLAHRSDGNIKKFHEMLDDTLQVAKDCLETKRKVVDSNMSLFPYATHYLRSIYEKTGSYWANHFNTIGVIGMNEAMLTLLGHGIANDKPFAIEVLEFIKVRLEAFQQETGHLFNLEATPAEGACYSLARNDRKIFKTDDIPVFYTNSTMLPVNYTDDVLMAADHQESLQCTYTGGTVFHTFLGEKLTSGDEAKKLVKMITTNFRIPYITLTPTFSICSNHGYIVGEVPICPKCDEHTLVYSRIVGYYRPTKDWNIGKKNEFKKRKTYDQKKLAIGGFMKQTLIDYPGKMASIMFTSTCNLACPWCQNGPVVRGESPLIPIENVFDYVENSKHKNLVISGGEPTIQRGLIPFLRLLKKSGISVKLDTNGTNPQMLEKIFNEHLIDYIAMDIKGSLDRYKEIAGKYVKPEVLKRSIEMIKNSGVPYQFRTTVVPGLVDLEDLVQCKKLSGGNLKLQKFRKGNTILSEDYQSHMEDTEKQFDVKRKKIEEIDVTAEKQAVLV
;
A
#
# COMPACT_ATOMS: atom_id res chain seq x y z
N MET A 1 -48.39 4.91 15.81
CA MET A 1 -47.18 5.33 15.07
C MET A 1 -47.32 6.63 14.27
N SER A 2 -48.52 7.14 13.96
CA SER A 2 -48.68 8.38 13.16
C SER A 2 -48.46 9.70 13.94
N ALA A 3 -48.75 9.75 15.23
CA ALA A 3 -48.66 10.98 16.02
C ALA A 3 -47.22 11.47 16.26
N THR A 4 -46.26 10.55 16.46
CA THR A 4 -44.86 10.88 16.80
C THR A 4 -44.10 11.46 15.60
N LEU A 5 -44.42 11.01 14.38
CA LEU A 5 -43.82 11.53 13.14
C LEU A 5 -44.31 12.95 12.84
N ALA A 6 -45.60 13.23 13.11
CA ALA A 6 -46.19 14.55 12.95
C ALA A 6 -45.61 15.57 13.93
N THR A 7 -45.28 15.17 15.17
CA THR A 7 -44.63 16.05 16.15
C THR A 7 -43.19 16.38 15.75
N ILE A 8 -42.45 15.43 15.16
CA ILE A 8 -41.10 15.65 14.64
C ILE A 8 -41.16 16.58 13.41
N LEU A 9 -42.09 16.36 12.48
CA LEU A 9 -42.28 17.23 11.31
C LEU A 9 -42.70 18.66 11.70
N ALA A 10 -43.59 18.82 12.69
CA ALA A 10 -44.01 20.13 13.19
C ALA A 10 -42.86 20.91 13.85
N SER A 11 -41.98 20.19 14.57
CA SER A 11 -40.74 20.75 15.14
C SER A 11 -39.72 21.16 14.08
N ILE A 12 -39.73 20.53 12.89
CA ILE A 12 -38.82 20.88 11.77
C ILE A 12 -39.30 22.18 11.11
N THR A 13 -40.61 22.38 10.95
CA THR A 13 -41.17 23.63 10.39
C THR A 13 -40.97 24.86 11.27
N SER A 14 -40.98 24.73 12.60
CA SER A 14 -40.80 25.89 13.50
C SER A 14 -39.33 26.33 13.64
N LYS A 15 -38.36 25.48 13.28
CA LYS A 15 -36.91 25.79 13.34
C LYS A 15 -36.35 26.42 12.05
N GLN A 16 -37.14 26.57 11.00
CA GLN A 16 -36.71 27.21 9.73
C GLN A 16 -36.48 28.74 9.83
N GLY A 17 -36.78 29.36 10.98
CA GLY A 17 -36.71 30.83 11.15
C GLY A 17 -35.32 31.45 11.30
N GLU A 18 -34.24 30.68 11.55
CA GLU A 18 -32.92 31.26 11.90
C GLU A 18 -31.74 30.84 11.00
N LEU A 19 -32.01 30.24 9.83
CA LEU A 19 -30.98 29.95 8.81
C LEU A 19 -30.77 31.16 7.88
N LYS A 20 -30.11 32.22 8.35
CA LYS A 20 -29.66 33.34 7.49
C LYS A 20 -28.32 33.04 6.80
N SER A 21 -28.35 32.10 5.86
CA SER A 21 -27.67 32.24 4.57
C SER A 21 -28.74 31.98 3.53
N LYS A 22 -29.03 32.92 2.61
CA LYS A 22 -30.04 32.71 1.56
C LYS A 22 -29.85 31.31 0.97
N PRO A 23 -30.86 30.40 1.04
CA PRO A 23 -30.76 29.13 0.33
C PRO A 23 -30.52 29.47 -1.14
N GLU A 24 -29.49 28.88 -1.73
CA GLU A 24 -29.23 29.01 -3.17
C GLU A 24 -30.50 28.57 -3.89
N SER A 25 -30.98 29.35 -4.86
CA SER A 25 -32.16 28.91 -5.61
C SER A 25 -31.81 27.62 -6.37
N ASP A 26 -32.77 26.71 -6.54
CA ASP A 26 -32.56 25.49 -7.35
C ASP A 26 -32.02 25.82 -8.76
N ALA A 27 -32.41 26.99 -9.30
CA ALA A 27 -31.91 27.53 -10.56
C ALA A 27 -30.41 27.89 -10.52
N ASP A 28 -29.87 28.32 -9.38
CA ASP A 28 -28.46 28.64 -9.23
C ASP A 28 -27.58 27.38 -9.20
N LEU A 29 -28.07 26.27 -8.62
CA LEU A 29 -27.38 24.98 -8.68
C LEU A 29 -27.22 24.50 -10.13
N VAL A 30 -28.30 24.60 -10.91
CA VAL A 30 -28.27 24.28 -12.35
C VAL A 30 -27.28 25.18 -13.08
N ARG A 31 -27.35 26.51 -12.89
CA ARG A 31 -26.46 27.46 -13.55
C ARG A 31 -24.99 27.17 -13.24
N LYS A 32 -24.64 26.94 -11.98
CA LYS A 32 -23.25 26.64 -11.57
C LYS A 32 -22.69 25.36 -12.20
N TYR A 33 -23.53 24.32 -12.31
CA TYR A 33 -23.14 23.09 -12.98
C TYR A 33 -22.87 23.34 -14.46
N LEU A 34 -23.81 23.99 -15.17
CA LEU A 34 -23.70 24.32 -16.59
C LEU A 34 -22.47 25.18 -16.91
N GLU A 35 -22.14 26.12 -16.04
CA GLU A 35 -20.96 26.99 -16.18
C GLU A 35 -19.63 26.28 -15.80
N LYS A 36 -19.67 25.03 -15.33
CA LYS A 36 -18.52 24.26 -14.83
C LYS A 36 -17.72 25.00 -13.73
N LYS A 37 -18.36 25.90 -12.98
CA LYS A 37 -17.71 26.76 -11.96
C LYS A 37 -17.52 26.07 -10.60
N THR A 38 -17.98 24.83 -10.43
CA THR A 38 -17.90 24.11 -9.16
C THR A 38 -16.96 22.91 -9.25
N TRP A 39 -15.92 22.92 -8.42
CA TRP A 39 -15.02 21.76 -8.26
C TRP A 39 -15.76 20.51 -7.73
N LYS A 40 -16.92 20.68 -7.07
CA LYS A 40 -17.73 19.55 -6.55
C LYS A 40 -18.25 18.64 -7.67
N ALA A 41 -18.43 19.18 -8.88
CA ALA A 41 -18.78 18.37 -10.05
C ALA A 41 -17.63 17.44 -10.50
N GLN A 42 -16.40 17.67 -10.01
CA GLN A 42 -15.20 16.87 -10.24
C GLN A 42 -14.69 16.23 -8.93
N GLU A 43 -15.52 16.13 -7.89
CA GLU A 43 -15.11 15.57 -6.59
C GLU A 43 -14.77 14.08 -6.68
N ASN A 44 -15.52 13.35 -7.51
CA ASN A 44 -15.37 11.92 -7.79
C ASN A 44 -14.95 11.72 -9.25
N ALA A 45 -13.78 11.11 -9.48
CA ALA A 45 -13.21 10.84 -10.80
C ALA A 45 -13.99 9.79 -11.61
N ASN A 46 -14.90 9.04 -10.97
CA ASN A 46 -15.85 8.16 -11.64
C ASN A 46 -16.99 8.95 -12.33
N SER A 47 -17.20 10.23 -11.99
CA SER A 47 -18.27 11.07 -12.51
C SER A 47 -17.85 11.86 -13.76
N THR A 48 -18.76 12.00 -14.73
CA THR A 48 -18.54 12.81 -15.94
C THR A 48 -19.58 13.93 -16.06
N TYR A 49 -19.13 15.10 -16.53
CA TYR A 49 -20.02 16.21 -16.87
C TYR A 49 -21.07 15.77 -17.90
N SER A 50 -22.33 15.67 -17.47
CA SER A 50 -23.42 15.09 -18.24
C SER A 50 -24.78 15.54 -17.68
N LEU A 51 -25.87 15.25 -18.40
CA LEU A 51 -27.22 15.52 -17.89
C LEU A 51 -27.51 14.71 -16.62
N GLN A 52 -27.06 13.46 -16.57
CA GLN A 52 -27.21 12.60 -15.40
C GLN A 52 -26.37 13.10 -14.23
N GLY A 53 -25.15 13.57 -14.49
CA GLY A 53 -24.30 14.22 -13.50
C GLY A 53 -24.94 15.49 -12.93
N LEU A 54 -25.70 16.25 -13.73
CA LEU A 54 -26.50 17.39 -13.26
C LEU A 54 -27.61 16.92 -12.29
N MET A 55 -28.39 15.91 -12.67
CA MET A 55 -29.46 15.37 -11.83
C MET A 55 -28.93 14.89 -10.48
N GLN A 56 -27.80 14.16 -10.50
CA GLN A 56 -27.12 13.69 -9.30
C GLN A 56 -26.59 14.87 -8.47
N TYR A 57 -25.99 15.88 -9.10
CA TYR A 57 -25.50 17.07 -8.41
C TYR A 57 -26.62 17.80 -7.65
N ILE A 58 -27.79 17.98 -8.26
CA ILE A 58 -28.93 18.63 -7.61
C ILE A 58 -29.43 17.77 -6.45
N SER A 59 -29.72 16.48 -6.71
CA SER A 59 -30.18 15.53 -5.69
C SER A 59 -29.26 15.47 -4.48
N ASN A 60 -27.95 15.41 -4.71
CA ASN A 60 -26.95 15.31 -3.65
C ASN A 60 -26.92 16.55 -2.75
N ASN A 61 -27.14 17.76 -3.29
CA ASN A 61 -27.17 18.97 -2.44
C ASN A 61 -28.46 19.01 -1.60
N VAL A 62 -29.61 18.64 -2.16
CA VAL A 62 -30.89 18.61 -1.43
C VAL A 62 -30.87 17.57 -0.31
N ILE A 63 -30.42 16.34 -0.61
CA ILE A 63 -30.34 15.26 0.39
C ILE A 63 -29.31 15.60 1.49
N LYS A 64 -28.22 16.27 1.13
CA LYS A 64 -27.25 16.76 2.11
C LYS A 64 -27.90 17.72 3.11
N ASP A 65 -28.67 18.70 2.63
CA ASP A 65 -29.33 19.66 3.50
C ASP A 65 -30.35 18.97 4.43
N TYR A 66 -31.05 17.95 3.93
CA TYR A 66 -31.89 17.08 4.75
C TYR A 66 -31.08 16.39 5.85
N TRP A 67 -29.97 15.72 5.53
CA TRP A 67 -29.12 15.06 6.54
C TRP A 67 -28.66 16.02 7.63
N LEU A 68 -28.19 17.21 7.23
CA LEU A 68 -27.76 18.24 8.18
C LEU A 68 -28.91 18.69 9.09
N SER A 69 -30.16 18.71 8.61
CA SER A 69 -31.34 19.02 9.43
C SER A 69 -31.72 17.90 10.42
N VAL A 70 -31.34 16.65 10.13
CA VAL A 70 -31.61 15.48 10.97
C VAL A 70 -30.57 15.34 12.09
N TYR A 71 -29.34 15.76 11.84
CA TYR A 71 -28.27 15.70 12.82
C TYR A 71 -28.42 16.72 13.96
N SER A 72 -27.92 16.37 15.14
CA SER A 72 -27.93 17.25 16.31
C SER A 72 -27.15 18.54 16.08
N ASP A 73 -27.47 19.58 16.85
CA ASP A 73 -26.81 20.88 16.75
C ASP A 73 -25.28 20.76 16.96
N LYS A 74 -24.84 19.84 17.84
CA LYS A 74 -23.43 19.55 18.08
C LYS A 74 -22.74 18.92 16.86
N VAL A 75 -23.39 17.96 16.18
CA VAL A 75 -22.86 17.38 14.94
C VAL A 75 -22.75 18.43 13.84
N GLN A 76 -23.79 19.26 13.68
CA GLN A 76 -23.78 20.34 12.70
C GLN A 76 -22.70 21.39 13.00
N GLN A 77 -22.50 21.73 14.27
CA GLN A 77 -21.42 22.61 14.70
C GLN A 77 -20.06 22.05 14.31
N TYR A 78 -19.78 20.78 14.60
CA TYR A 78 -18.46 20.19 14.36
C TYR A 78 -18.17 19.98 12.87
N PHE A 79 -19.22 19.69 12.10
CA PHE A 79 -19.17 19.72 10.64
C PHE A 79 -18.80 21.12 10.12
N LYS A 80 -19.43 22.20 10.62
CA LYS A 80 -19.11 23.59 10.24
C LYS A 80 -17.71 24.00 10.67
N GLU A 81 -17.26 23.53 11.83
CA GLU A 81 -15.91 23.73 12.36
C GLU A 81 -14.83 22.92 11.63
N ASN A 82 -15.24 22.07 10.68
CA ASN A 82 -14.38 21.23 9.85
C ASN A 82 -13.55 20.21 10.66
N ARG A 83 -14.05 19.79 11.84
CA ARG A 83 -13.37 18.81 12.72
C ARG A 83 -13.41 17.39 12.17
N PHE A 84 -14.41 17.07 11.36
CA PHE A 84 -14.52 15.79 10.65
C PHE A 84 -15.27 15.97 9.33
N HIS A 85 -15.19 14.96 8.47
CA HIS A 85 -15.93 14.83 7.23
C HIS A 85 -16.96 13.70 7.34
N ILE A 86 -18.22 14.00 7.06
CA ILE A 86 -19.29 12.98 6.92
C ILE A 86 -19.35 12.59 5.43
N HIS A 87 -19.07 11.33 5.13
CA HIS A 87 -19.06 10.84 3.74
C HIS A 87 -20.50 10.61 3.23
N ASP A 88 -20.66 10.76 1.91
CA ASP A 88 -21.87 10.41 1.16
C ASP A 88 -23.17 11.05 1.66
N LEU A 89 -23.08 12.28 2.17
CA LEU A 89 -24.26 13.11 2.52
C LEU A 89 -25.22 13.32 1.33
N GLY A 90 -24.82 13.02 0.11
CA GLY A 90 -25.71 13.08 -1.05
C GLY A 90 -26.72 11.93 -1.15
N TYR A 91 -26.59 10.89 -0.32
CA TYR A 91 -27.41 9.69 -0.38
C TYR A 91 -28.10 9.41 0.95
N LEU A 92 -29.40 9.16 0.91
CA LEU A 92 -30.18 8.69 2.05
C LEU A 92 -30.11 7.16 2.10
N SER A 93 -28.92 6.61 2.34
CA SER A 93 -28.69 5.14 2.32
C SER A 93 -27.48 4.73 3.17
N ALA A 94 -27.30 3.42 3.32
CA ALA A 94 -26.06 2.81 3.82
C ALA A 94 -24.90 3.06 2.84
N TYR A 95 -23.67 2.97 3.32
CA TYR A 95 -22.49 3.25 2.51
C TYR A 95 -22.17 2.11 1.54
N CYS A 96 -21.68 0.97 2.01
CA CYS A 96 -21.24 -0.13 1.13
C CYS A 96 -21.64 -1.50 1.68
N ALA A 97 -21.67 -2.50 0.80
CA ALA A 97 -22.03 -3.87 1.18
C ALA A 97 -21.29 -4.92 0.34
N GLY A 98 -20.84 -5.98 1.03
CA GLY A 98 -20.45 -7.25 0.43
C GLY A 98 -21.60 -8.24 0.53
N TRP A 99 -21.97 -8.82 -0.60
CA TRP A 99 -23.14 -9.67 -0.74
C TRP A 99 -22.78 -11.15 -0.84
N SER A 100 -23.72 -12.00 -0.45
CA SER A 100 -23.59 -13.44 -0.55
C SER A 100 -23.87 -13.92 -1.97
N LEU A 101 -22.84 -14.38 -2.68
CA LEU A 101 -23.02 -15.03 -3.97
C LEU A 101 -23.79 -16.36 -3.81
N GLU A 102 -23.62 -17.04 -2.67
CA GLU A 102 -24.41 -18.23 -2.32
C GLU A 102 -25.91 -17.91 -2.24
N ASP A 103 -26.31 -16.79 -1.63
CA ASP A 103 -27.74 -16.39 -1.59
C ASP A 103 -28.29 -16.13 -2.98
N LEU A 104 -27.51 -15.48 -3.85
CA LEU A 104 -27.91 -15.26 -5.25
C LEU A 104 -28.05 -16.60 -6.01
N LEU A 105 -27.13 -17.54 -5.81
CA LEU A 105 -27.17 -18.86 -6.47
C LEU A 105 -28.27 -19.78 -5.92
N THR A 106 -28.64 -19.64 -4.64
CA THR A 106 -29.69 -20.46 -4.00
C THR A 106 -31.09 -19.92 -4.27
N GLN A 107 -31.26 -18.59 -4.25
CA GLN A 107 -32.58 -17.95 -4.27
C GLN A 107 -32.92 -17.32 -5.63
N GLY A 108 -31.89 -17.00 -6.44
CA GLY A 108 -32.03 -16.21 -7.66
C GLY A 108 -32.08 -14.70 -7.39
N PHE A 109 -32.23 -13.92 -8.46
CA PHE A 109 -32.36 -12.47 -8.37
C PHE A 109 -33.83 -12.04 -8.27
N GLY A 110 -34.29 -11.54 -7.12
CA GLY A 110 -35.70 -11.17 -6.95
C GLY A 110 -36.07 -10.67 -5.55
N GLY A 111 -37.27 -11.03 -5.11
CA GLY A 111 -37.75 -10.71 -3.76
C GLY A 111 -38.54 -9.42 -3.59
N VAL A 112 -38.77 -8.67 -4.68
CA VAL A 112 -39.55 -7.42 -4.66
C VAL A 112 -40.89 -7.62 -5.37
N GLU A 113 -41.98 -7.26 -4.69
CA GLU A 113 -43.34 -7.40 -5.21
C GLU A 113 -43.55 -6.58 -6.49
N ASN A 114 -44.32 -7.11 -7.44
CA ASN A 114 -44.63 -6.47 -8.73
C ASN A 114 -43.39 -6.11 -9.59
N LYS A 115 -42.25 -6.76 -9.34
CA LYS A 115 -41.05 -6.72 -10.20
C LYS A 115 -40.76 -8.10 -10.79
N ILE A 116 -40.06 -8.12 -11.92
CA ILE A 116 -39.58 -9.37 -12.53
C ILE A 116 -38.63 -10.05 -11.55
N GLN A 117 -38.77 -11.37 -11.40
CA GLN A 117 -37.89 -12.19 -10.57
C GLN A 117 -37.25 -13.27 -11.43
N ALA A 118 -35.93 -13.43 -11.28
CA ALA A 118 -35.17 -14.49 -11.90
C ALA A 118 -35.07 -15.68 -10.93
N ARG A 119 -35.39 -16.87 -11.43
CA ARG A 119 -35.12 -18.12 -10.70
C ARG A 119 -33.61 -18.34 -10.57
N PRO A 120 -33.17 -19.14 -9.58
CA PRO A 120 -31.77 -19.53 -9.44
C PRO A 120 -31.14 -19.96 -10.77
N PRO A 121 -29.93 -19.46 -11.11
CA PRO A 121 -29.32 -19.72 -12.41
C PRO A 121 -28.92 -21.20 -12.52
N LYS A 122 -29.09 -21.76 -13.73
CA LYS A 122 -28.69 -23.13 -14.07
C LYS A 122 -27.47 -23.19 -14.99
N HIS A 123 -27.20 -22.11 -15.72
CA HIS A 123 -26.18 -22.03 -16.75
C HIS A 123 -25.21 -20.89 -16.44
N PHE A 124 -23.96 -21.02 -16.88
CA PHE A 124 -22.86 -20.10 -16.60
C PHE A 124 -23.18 -18.66 -17.03
N SER A 125 -23.69 -18.49 -18.25
CA SER A 125 -24.08 -17.17 -18.76
C SER A 125 -25.21 -16.53 -17.95
N ALA A 126 -26.16 -17.33 -17.48
CA ALA A 126 -27.26 -16.85 -16.63
C ALA A 126 -26.76 -16.45 -15.23
N ALA A 127 -25.82 -17.21 -14.65
CA ALA A 127 -25.22 -16.89 -13.36
C ALA A 127 -24.45 -15.56 -13.40
N LEU A 128 -23.58 -15.37 -14.40
CA LEU A 128 -22.85 -14.12 -14.60
C LEU A 128 -23.78 -12.93 -14.84
N ASN A 129 -24.80 -13.09 -15.69
CA ASN A 129 -25.76 -12.02 -16.00
C ASN A 129 -26.60 -11.64 -14.76
N GLN A 130 -27.05 -12.63 -13.97
CA GLN A 130 -27.72 -12.34 -12.70
C GLN A 130 -26.82 -11.59 -11.72
N ALA A 131 -25.53 -11.93 -11.62
CA ALA A 131 -24.57 -11.20 -10.77
C ALA A 131 -24.38 -9.74 -11.22
N VAL A 132 -24.30 -9.49 -12.53
CA VAL A 132 -24.27 -8.12 -13.08
C VAL A 132 -25.53 -7.35 -12.68
N ASN A 133 -26.72 -7.88 -12.99
CA ASN A 133 -27.98 -7.20 -12.69
C ASN A 133 -28.17 -6.96 -11.20
N PHE A 134 -27.75 -7.92 -10.37
CA PHE A 134 -27.77 -7.82 -8.92
C PHE A 134 -26.91 -6.66 -8.42
N LEU A 135 -25.64 -6.60 -8.83
CA LEU A 135 -24.71 -5.53 -8.44
C LEU A 135 -25.17 -4.15 -8.91
N PHE A 136 -25.66 -4.04 -10.15
CA PHE A 136 -26.20 -2.78 -10.68
C PHE A 136 -27.45 -2.31 -9.93
N THR A 137 -28.34 -3.23 -9.60
CA THR A 137 -29.60 -2.87 -8.91
C THR A 137 -29.31 -2.39 -7.49
N LEU A 138 -28.46 -3.10 -6.76
CA LEU A 138 -28.10 -2.73 -5.38
C LEU A 138 -27.23 -1.48 -5.30
N GLN A 139 -26.42 -1.18 -6.32
CA GLN A 139 -25.75 0.12 -6.43
C GLN A 139 -26.74 1.29 -6.47
N GLY A 140 -27.99 1.08 -6.90
CA GLY A 140 -29.05 2.07 -6.85
C GLY A 140 -29.61 2.32 -5.44
N GLU A 141 -29.41 1.39 -4.51
CA GLU A 141 -29.91 1.46 -3.13
C GLU A 141 -28.84 1.91 -2.12
N LEU A 142 -27.55 1.75 -2.44
CA LEU A 142 -26.42 2.08 -1.57
C LEU A 142 -25.48 3.11 -2.21
N ALA A 143 -24.78 3.91 -1.41
CA ALA A 143 -23.97 5.03 -1.89
C ALA A 143 -22.63 4.61 -2.52
N GLY A 144 -22.04 3.54 -2.01
CA GLY A 144 -20.66 3.12 -2.26
C GLY A 144 -20.57 1.73 -2.90
N ALA A 145 -19.44 1.06 -2.65
CA ALA A 145 -19.05 -0.14 -3.36
C ALA A 145 -19.95 -1.36 -3.09
N GLN A 146 -20.17 -2.15 -4.14
CA GLN A 146 -20.89 -3.42 -4.11
C GLN A 146 -19.91 -4.56 -4.41
N ALA A 147 -19.95 -5.65 -3.65
CA ALA A 147 -18.99 -6.72 -3.85
C ALA A 147 -19.54 -8.13 -3.74
N LEU A 148 -18.84 -9.03 -4.42
CA LEU A 148 -19.03 -10.47 -4.34
C LEU A 148 -17.70 -11.13 -3.97
N SER A 149 -17.78 -12.17 -3.14
CA SER A 149 -16.63 -12.97 -2.75
C SER A 149 -16.68 -14.36 -3.36
N ASN A 150 -15.50 -14.98 -3.49
CA ASN A 150 -15.30 -16.35 -3.99
C ASN A 150 -15.86 -16.54 -5.41
N VAL A 151 -15.70 -15.52 -6.25
CA VAL A 151 -16.36 -15.44 -7.57
C VAL A 151 -15.90 -16.57 -8.49
N ASP A 152 -14.60 -16.84 -8.53
CA ASP A 152 -14.03 -17.93 -9.30
C ASP A 152 -14.46 -19.31 -8.77
N THR A 153 -14.48 -19.50 -7.44
CA THR A 153 -14.94 -20.75 -6.82
C THR A 153 -16.42 -21.03 -7.08
N TYR A 154 -17.31 -20.04 -6.90
CA TYR A 154 -18.76 -20.23 -7.04
C TYR A 154 -19.21 -20.40 -8.49
N PHE A 155 -18.52 -19.79 -9.45
CA PHE A 155 -18.89 -19.89 -10.86
C PHE A 155 -18.23 -21.06 -11.60
N ALA A 156 -17.11 -21.59 -11.11
CA ALA A 156 -16.41 -22.72 -11.72
C ALA A 156 -17.31 -23.94 -12.02
N PRO A 157 -18.22 -24.39 -11.13
CA PRO A 157 -19.04 -25.55 -11.42
C PRO A 157 -19.99 -25.41 -12.60
N PHE A 158 -20.42 -24.18 -12.92
CA PHE A 158 -21.28 -23.93 -14.07
C PHE A 158 -20.55 -24.15 -15.41
N ILE A 159 -19.23 -23.96 -15.44
CA ILE A 159 -18.40 -24.22 -16.63
C ILE A 159 -18.45 -25.72 -16.96
N ARG A 160 -18.25 -26.57 -15.95
CA ARG A 160 -18.34 -28.03 -16.09
C ARG A 160 -19.76 -28.47 -16.43
N TYR A 161 -20.75 -27.91 -15.75
CA TYR A 161 -22.16 -28.26 -15.94
C TYR A 161 -22.64 -28.00 -17.38
N ASP A 162 -22.19 -26.90 -17.98
CA ASP A 162 -22.53 -26.52 -19.35
C ASP A 162 -21.59 -27.14 -20.40
N HIS A 163 -20.58 -27.91 -19.99
CA HIS A 163 -19.54 -28.49 -20.86
C HIS A 163 -18.84 -27.45 -21.73
N LEU A 164 -18.50 -26.29 -21.15
CA LEU A 164 -17.94 -25.18 -21.91
C LEU A 164 -16.46 -25.38 -22.22
N ASP A 165 -16.07 -25.02 -23.44
CA ASP A 165 -14.67 -24.85 -23.80
C ASP A 165 -14.14 -23.47 -23.37
N TYR A 166 -12.82 -23.29 -23.51
CA TYR A 166 -12.15 -22.04 -23.12
C TYR A 166 -12.66 -20.81 -23.88
N GLU A 167 -12.98 -20.93 -25.16
CA GLU A 167 -13.44 -19.82 -26.00
C GLU A 167 -14.81 -19.33 -25.55
N GLN A 168 -15.70 -20.27 -25.19
CA GLN A 168 -17.01 -19.97 -24.63
C GLN A 168 -16.90 -19.30 -23.25
N VAL A 169 -16.01 -19.80 -22.38
CA VAL A 169 -15.74 -19.16 -21.07
C VAL A 169 -15.17 -17.76 -21.25
N TYR A 170 -14.21 -17.59 -22.16
CA TYR A 170 -13.62 -16.28 -22.46
C TYR A 170 -14.68 -15.25 -22.87
N LYS A 171 -15.55 -15.59 -23.82
CA LYS A 171 -16.62 -14.69 -24.31
C LYS A 171 -17.63 -14.34 -23.21
N ALA A 172 -17.98 -15.31 -22.35
CA ALA A 172 -18.90 -15.07 -21.25
C ALA A 172 -18.29 -14.16 -20.17
N VAL A 173 -17.00 -14.35 -19.84
CA VAL A 173 -16.26 -13.49 -18.90
C VAL A 173 -16.01 -12.11 -19.48
N GLU A 174 -15.72 -12.01 -20.78
CA GLU A 174 -15.63 -10.75 -21.51
C GLU A 174 -16.92 -9.96 -21.37
N ASN A 175 -18.07 -10.56 -21.70
CA ASN A 175 -19.37 -9.91 -21.55
C ASN A 175 -19.64 -9.47 -20.10
N PHE A 176 -19.28 -10.29 -19.12
CA PHE A 176 -19.39 -9.94 -17.70
C PHE A 176 -18.60 -8.67 -17.34
N ILE A 177 -17.32 -8.59 -17.74
CA ILE A 177 -16.45 -7.43 -17.46
C ILE A 177 -16.93 -6.19 -18.19
N TYR A 178 -17.26 -6.29 -19.48
CA TYR A 178 -17.80 -5.15 -20.25
C TYR A 178 -19.09 -4.63 -19.63
N SER A 179 -20.01 -5.51 -19.26
CA SER A 179 -21.28 -5.13 -18.66
C SER A 179 -21.09 -4.35 -17.36
N LEU A 180 -20.08 -4.68 -16.54
CA LEU A 180 -19.76 -3.96 -15.29
C LEU A 180 -19.07 -2.61 -15.50
N ASN A 181 -18.54 -2.30 -16.69
CA ASN A 181 -17.87 -1.04 -16.99
C ASN A 181 -18.69 -0.09 -17.85
N ILE A 182 -19.78 -0.55 -18.47
CA ILE A 182 -20.66 0.30 -19.28
C ILE A 182 -21.64 1.04 -18.34
N PRO A 183 -21.60 2.39 -18.29
CA PRO A 183 -22.50 3.16 -17.43
C PRO A 183 -23.97 3.00 -17.82
N THR A 184 -24.86 3.03 -16.84
CA THR A 184 -26.32 3.00 -17.06
C THR A 184 -26.98 4.36 -16.82
N ARG A 185 -28.31 4.42 -16.96
CA ARG A 185 -29.13 5.63 -16.90
C ARG A 185 -29.00 6.42 -15.58
N SER A 186 -28.69 5.76 -14.48
CA SER A 186 -28.52 6.39 -13.16
C SER A 186 -27.09 6.91 -13.01
N GLY A 187 -26.88 8.22 -13.21
CA GLY A 187 -25.63 8.91 -12.88
C GLY A 187 -24.51 8.87 -13.93
N PHE A 188 -24.62 8.09 -15.01
CA PHE A 188 -23.56 7.92 -16.02
C PHE A 188 -22.22 7.47 -15.41
N GLN A 189 -22.30 6.67 -14.34
CA GLN A 189 -21.15 6.03 -13.70
C GLN A 189 -21.29 4.51 -13.82
N ALA A 190 -20.18 3.83 -14.04
CA ALA A 190 -20.13 2.38 -13.84
C ALA A 190 -20.26 2.09 -12.33
N PRO A 191 -20.96 1.01 -11.94
CA PRO A 191 -21.14 0.65 -10.54
C PRO A 191 -19.76 0.35 -9.94
N PHE A 192 -19.54 0.84 -8.73
CA PHE A 192 -18.27 0.62 -8.04
C PHE A 192 -18.28 -0.82 -7.53
N THR A 193 -17.71 -1.73 -8.32
CA THR A 193 -17.77 -3.16 -8.04
C THR A 193 -16.41 -3.75 -7.71
N ASN A 194 -16.43 -4.71 -6.80
CA ASN A 194 -15.26 -5.45 -6.39
C ASN A 194 -15.56 -6.94 -6.36
N VAL A 195 -14.56 -7.73 -6.72
CA VAL A 195 -14.64 -9.20 -6.68
C VAL A 195 -13.42 -9.75 -5.97
N SER A 196 -13.61 -10.74 -5.11
CA SER A 196 -12.50 -11.51 -4.54
C SER A 196 -12.37 -12.85 -5.27
N MET A 197 -11.13 -13.19 -5.60
CA MET A 197 -10.74 -14.43 -6.27
C MET A 197 -9.90 -15.28 -5.31
N ASP A 198 -10.20 -16.58 -5.26
CA ASP A 198 -9.54 -17.52 -4.36
C ASP A 198 -8.32 -18.19 -5.00
N LEU A 199 -8.29 -18.34 -6.34
CA LEU A 199 -7.34 -19.15 -7.15
C LEU A 199 -7.36 -20.65 -6.85
N VAL A 200 -7.56 -21.03 -5.60
CA VAL A 200 -7.65 -22.40 -5.12
C VAL A 200 -8.82 -22.46 -4.17
N CYS A 201 -9.62 -23.53 -4.24
CA CYS A 201 -10.79 -23.68 -3.38
C CYS A 201 -10.43 -23.41 -1.90
N PRO A 202 -11.04 -22.38 -1.27
CA PRO A 202 -10.68 -21.97 0.06
C PRO A 202 -11.09 -23.04 1.08
N PRO A 203 -10.39 -23.17 2.23
CA PRO A 203 -10.69 -24.19 3.24
C PRO A 203 -12.15 -24.22 3.70
N THR A 204 -12.80 -23.05 3.73
CA THR A 204 -14.19 -22.87 4.13
C THR A 204 -15.23 -23.38 3.12
N LEU A 205 -14.83 -23.71 1.89
CA LEU A 205 -15.70 -24.29 0.86
C LEU A 205 -15.29 -25.73 0.47
N LYS A 206 -14.19 -26.24 1.01
CA LYS A 206 -13.76 -27.63 0.76
C LYS A 206 -14.81 -28.61 1.29
N GLY A 207 -15.19 -29.59 0.46
CA GLY A 207 -16.22 -30.56 0.81
C GLY A 207 -17.65 -29.99 0.90
N HIS A 208 -17.86 -28.68 0.66
CA HIS A 208 -19.20 -28.11 0.59
C HIS A 208 -19.83 -28.43 -0.77
N PRO A 209 -21.11 -28.84 -0.80
CA PRO A 209 -21.79 -29.20 -2.03
C PRO A 209 -21.98 -27.99 -2.94
N VAL A 210 -21.75 -28.21 -4.24
CA VAL A 210 -21.96 -27.21 -5.30
C VAL A 210 -23.43 -26.80 -5.39
N ILE A 211 -23.70 -25.53 -5.72
CA ILE A 211 -25.05 -25.00 -5.93
C ILE A 211 -25.30 -24.75 -7.42
N ILE A 212 -26.26 -25.46 -8.01
CA ILE A 212 -26.73 -25.24 -9.38
C ILE A 212 -28.25 -25.22 -9.40
N GLY A 213 -28.85 -24.21 -10.01
CA GLY A 213 -30.31 -24.11 -10.13
C GLY A 213 -31.04 -24.04 -8.78
N GLY A 214 -30.37 -23.50 -7.75
CA GLY A 214 -30.93 -23.34 -6.41
C GLY A 214 -30.89 -24.59 -5.54
N LYS A 215 -30.16 -25.64 -5.97
CA LYS A 215 -30.07 -26.91 -5.26
C LYS A 215 -28.62 -27.30 -5.03
N TYR A 216 -28.37 -27.91 -3.88
CA TYR A 216 -27.10 -28.58 -3.60
C TYR A 216 -26.97 -29.82 -4.49
N HIS A 217 -25.82 -29.98 -5.13
CA HIS A 217 -25.50 -31.14 -5.95
C HIS A 217 -25.24 -32.35 -5.05
N GLU A 218 -25.71 -33.53 -5.47
CA GLU A 218 -25.65 -34.74 -4.63
C GLU A 218 -24.24 -35.28 -4.45
N SER A 219 -23.35 -35.04 -5.41
CA SER A 219 -22.02 -35.67 -5.48
C SER A 219 -20.86 -34.71 -5.76
N TRP A 220 -21.14 -33.44 -6.05
CA TRP A 220 -20.10 -32.48 -6.44
C TRP A 220 -19.81 -31.52 -5.30
N VAL A 221 -18.54 -31.37 -4.98
CA VAL A 221 -18.04 -30.43 -3.98
C VAL A 221 -17.11 -29.41 -4.63
N TYR A 222 -17.01 -28.19 -4.07
CA TYR A 222 -16.28 -27.11 -4.75
C TYR A 222 -14.79 -27.40 -4.99
N ASP A 223 -14.16 -28.27 -4.20
CA ASP A 223 -12.77 -28.68 -4.37
C ASP A 223 -12.52 -29.57 -5.61
N ASP A 224 -13.57 -30.10 -6.25
CA ASP A 224 -13.46 -30.88 -7.48
C ASP A 224 -13.25 -30.02 -8.75
N PHE A 225 -13.32 -28.69 -8.67
CA PHE A 225 -13.46 -27.78 -9.83
C PHE A 225 -12.24 -26.89 -10.09
N GLN A 226 -11.05 -27.32 -9.69
CA GLN A 226 -9.82 -26.53 -9.87
C GLN A 226 -9.53 -26.20 -11.34
N GLU A 227 -9.81 -27.12 -12.27
CA GLU A 227 -9.57 -26.89 -13.71
C GLU A 227 -10.46 -25.77 -14.25
N GLU A 228 -11.73 -25.73 -13.85
CA GLU A 228 -12.68 -24.68 -14.23
C GLU A 228 -12.38 -23.34 -13.54
N MET A 229 -11.91 -23.36 -12.29
CA MET A 229 -11.41 -22.16 -11.60
C MET A 229 -10.20 -21.57 -12.36
N ASP A 230 -9.26 -22.41 -12.79
CA ASP A 230 -8.10 -22.00 -13.59
C ASP A 230 -8.53 -21.44 -14.95
N MET A 231 -9.53 -22.07 -15.59
CA MET A 231 -10.11 -21.61 -16.85
C MET A 231 -10.76 -20.23 -16.71
N PHE A 232 -11.56 -20.01 -15.67
CA PHE A 232 -12.20 -18.74 -15.35
C PHE A 232 -11.16 -17.64 -15.10
N ASN A 233 -10.18 -17.89 -14.21
CA ASN A 233 -9.14 -16.93 -13.87
C ASN A 233 -8.28 -16.57 -15.09
N LYS A 234 -7.94 -17.55 -15.93
CA LYS A 234 -7.22 -17.31 -17.19
C LYS A 234 -8.03 -16.40 -18.12
N ALA A 235 -9.32 -16.67 -18.31
CA ALA A 235 -10.21 -15.81 -19.11
C ALA A 235 -10.30 -14.39 -18.54
N PHE A 236 -10.55 -14.26 -17.23
CA PHE A 236 -10.66 -12.98 -16.54
C PHE A 236 -9.39 -12.13 -16.70
N CYS A 237 -8.21 -12.72 -16.45
CA CYS A 237 -6.94 -12.03 -16.61
C CYS A 237 -6.66 -11.62 -18.06
N GLN A 238 -7.02 -12.44 -19.05
CA GLN A 238 -6.81 -12.10 -20.45
C GLN A 238 -7.70 -10.93 -20.91
N VAL A 239 -8.96 -10.89 -20.50
CA VAL A 239 -9.85 -9.75 -20.79
C VAL A 239 -9.30 -8.47 -20.14
N MET A 240 -8.97 -8.52 -18.84
CA MET A 240 -8.40 -7.38 -18.11
C MET A 240 -7.05 -6.93 -18.69
N TYR A 241 -6.24 -7.86 -19.21
CA TYR A 241 -4.97 -7.57 -19.87
C TYR A 241 -5.16 -6.94 -21.26
N GLY A 242 -6.21 -7.33 -21.98
CA GLY A 242 -6.55 -6.80 -23.30
C GLY A 242 -6.95 -5.32 -23.25
N GLY A 243 -7.75 -4.96 -22.24
CA GLY A 243 -8.38 -3.65 -22.15
C GLY A 243 -9.65 -3.55 -23.00
N ASP A 244 -10.27 -2.36 -23.02
CA ASP A 244 -11.48 -2.09 -23.79
C ASP A 244 -11.20 -2.01 -25.31
N GLY A 245 -12.24 -1.72 -26.10
CA GLY A 245 -12.12 -1.59 -27.56
C GLY A 245 -11.17 -0.47 -28.04
N ASN A 246 -10.74 0.43 -27.15
CA ASN A 246 -9.75 1.48 -27.41
C ASN A 246 -8.39 1.18 -26.74
N GLY A 247 -8.23 0.02 -26.11
CA GLY A 247 -7.05 -0.38 -25.34
C GLY A 247 -6.95 0.23 -23.94
N ASN A 248 -8.00 0.90 -23.45
CA ASN A 248 -8.04 1.43 -22.09
C ASN A 248 -8.14 0.29 -21.07
N ILE A 249 -7.61 0.50 -19.88
CA ILE A 249 -7.82 -0.44 -18.76
C ILE A 249 -9.28 -0.42 -18.30
N PHE A 250 -9.82 -1.58 -17.90
CA PHE A 250 -11.07 -1.66 -17.17
C PHE A 250 -10.87 -1.21 -15.72
N SER A 251 -11.72 -0.29 -15.24
CA SER A 251 -11.69 0.16 -13.84
C SER A 251 -12.37 -0.84 -12.90
N PHE A 252 -13.34 -1.61 -13.40
CA PHE A 252 -14.19 -2.51 -12.62
C PHE A 252 -14.31 -3.90 -13.29
N PRO A 253 -14.78 -4.93 -12.54
CA PRO A 253 -14.73 -4.95 -11.09
C PRO A 253 -13.26 -4.88 -10.64
N ILE A 254 -12.99 -4.26 -9.50
CA ILE A 254 -11.64 -4.26 -8.92
C ILE A 254 -11.39 -5.67 -8.36
N PRO A 255 -10.42 -6.43 -8.91
CA PRO A 255 -10.15 -7.78 -8.46
C PRO A 255 -9.19 -7.77 -7.29
N THR A 256 -9.46 -8.60 -6.29
CA THR A 256 -8.57 -8.89 -5.16
C THR A 256 -8.26 -10.38 -5.12
N TYR A 257 -6.98 -10.73 -5.12
CA TYR A 257 -6.52 -12.10 -5.03
C TYR A 257 -5.96 -12.39 -3.63
N ASN A 258 -6.37 -13.51 -3.06
CA ASN A 258 -5.95 -13.94 -1.73
C ASN A 258 -4.65 -14.75 -1.80
N LEU A 259 -3.65 -14.36 -1.02
CA LEU A 259 -2.36 -15.04 -0.91
C LEU A 259 -2.29 -15.78 0.43
N TYR A 260 -2.43 -17.10 0.42
CA TYR A 260 -2.42 -17.95 1.63
C TYR A 260 -1.03 -18.51 1.94
N GLU A 261 -0.85 -19.00 3.17
CA GLU A 261 0.35 -19.79 3.51
C GLU A 261 0.47 -21.02 2.58
N GLY A 262 1.68 -21.32 2.11
CA GLY A 262 1.92 -22.41 1.15
C GLY A 262 1.53 -22.09 -0.31
N PHE A 263 1.27 -20.82 -0.63
CA PHE A 263 0.94 -20.38 -2.00
C PHE A 263 2.00 -20.81 -3.04
N ASP A 264 1.55 -21.49 -4.10
CA ASP A 264 2.41 -21.89 -5.21
C ASP A 264 2.59 -20.73 -6.22
N TRP A 265 3.67 -19.97 -6.02
CA TRP A 265 4.02 -18.79 -6.81
C TRP A 265 4.32 -19.09 -8.28
N ASP A 266 4.81 -20.30 -8.57
CA ASP A 266 5.30 -20.73 -9.88
C ASP A 266 4.29 -21.60 -10.63
N ALA A 267 3.11 -21.83 -10.05
CA ALA A 267 2.03 -22.54 -10.69
C ALA A 267 1.71 -21.95 -12.08
N PRO A 268 1.57 -22.77 -13.14
CA PRO A 268 1.26 -22.28 -14.49
C PRO A 268 0.01 -21.39 -14.56
N ARG A 269 -1.00 -21.66 -13.72
CA ARG A 269 -2.24 -20.87 -13.57
C ARG A 269 -2.00 -19.41 -13.15
N MET A 270 -0.87 -19.12 -12.50
CA MET A 270 -0.53 -17.77 -12.03
C MET A 270 0.07 -16.87 -13.11
N LYS A 271 0.55 -17.45 -14.22
CA LYS A 271 1.22 -16.69 -15.28
C LYS A 271 0.36 -15.53 -15.82
N PRO A 272 -0.94 -15.69 -16.12
CA PRO A 272 -1.80 -14.58 -16.55
C PRO A 272 -1.95 -13.48 -15.48
N VAL A 273 -2.06 -13.86 -14.20
CA VAL A 273 -2.16 -12.91 -13.07
C VAL A 273 -0.90 -12.05 -12.99
N TRP A 274 0.28 -12.66 -13.10
CA TRP A 274 1.55 -11.93 -13.06
C TRP A 274 1.75 -11.03 -14.27
N GLN A 275 1.36 -11.47 -15.47
CA GLN A 275 1.41 -10.66 -16.68
C GLN A 275 0.50 -9.43 -16.61
N MET A 276 -0.72 -9.61 -16.10
CA MET A 276 -1.68 -8.54 -15.83
C MET A 276 -1.15 -7.55 -14.79
N THR A 277 -0.61 -8.06 -13.69
CA THR A 277 0.01 -7.25 -12.62
C THR A 277 1.17 -6.42 -13.16
N ALA A 278 2.06 -7.01 -13.96
CA ALA A 278 3.21 -6.29 -14.50
C ALA A 278 2.82 -5.13 -15.43
N LYS A 279 1.81 -5.33 -16.28
CA LYS A 279 1.34 -4.33 -17.24
C LYS A 279 0.54 -3.22 -16.56
N TYR A 280 -0.48 -3.59 -15.80
CA TYR A 280 -1.51 -2.65 -15.31
C TYR A 280 -1.54 -2.51 -13.79
N GLY A 281 -0.77 -3.29 -13.03
CA GLY A 281 -0.82 -3.22 -11.56
C GLY A 281 -2.13 -3.72 -10.93
N VAL A 282 -3.01 -4.34 -11.72
CA VAL A 282 -4.15 -5.10 -11.21
C VAL A 282 -3.72 -6.57 -11.14
N PRO A 283 -4.07 -7.31 -10.08
CA PRO A 283 -5.10 -7.03 -9.08
C PRO A 283 -4.56 -6.36 -7.80
N TYR A 284 -5.44 -6.23 -6.80
CA TYR A 284 -5.05 -6.14 -5.40
C TYR A 284 -4.60 -7.51 -4.89
N PHE A 285 -3.67 -7.52 -3.93
CA PHE A 285 -3.29 -8.73 -3.20
C PHE A 285 -3.61 -8.59 -1.72
N ALA A 286 -4.37 -9.54 -1.18
CA ALA A 286 -4.62 -9.71 0.24
C ALA A 286 -3.61 -10.71 0.82
N ASN A 287 -2.84 -10.28 1.82
CA ASN A 287 -1.72 -11.03 2.37
C ASN A 287 -2.14 -11.87 3.58
N PHE A 288 -2.52 -13.12 3.39
CA PHE A 288 -2.77 -14.08 4.48
C PHE A 288 -1.52 -14.90 4.86
N ILE A 289 -0.34 -14.58 4.31
CA ILE A 289 0.90 -15.32 4.57
C ILE A 289 1.50 -14.89 5.92
N ASN A 290 1.71 -13.58 6.09
CA ASN A 290 2.41 -13.04 7.25
C ASN A 290 1.60 -11.99 8.02
N SER A 291 0.43 -11.56 7.51
CA SER A 291 -0.37 -10.57 8.21
C SER A 291 -1.27 -11.20 9.27
N ASP A 292 -1.79 -10.36 10.17
CA ASP A 292 -2.79 -10.74 11.17
C ASP A 292 -4.20 -10.94 10.54
N LEU A 293 -4.31 -11.28 9.24
CA LEU A 293 -5.57 -11.61 8.56
C LEU A 293 -5.87 -13.10 8.77
N ASP A 294 -7.03 -13.41 9.34
CA ASP A 294 -7.52 -14.78 9.44
C ASP A 294 -8.31 -15.15 8.16
N PRO A 295 -8.01 -16.28 7.49
CA PRO A 295 -8.80 -16.80 6.37
C PRO A 295 -10.30 -17.00 6.67
N SER A 296 -10.67 -17.15 7.94
CA SER A 296 -12.05 -17.27 8.42
C SER A 296 -12.72 -15.92 8.73
N ASP A 297 -11.94 -14.85 8.92
CA ASP A 297 -12.44 -13.51 9.30
C ASP A 297 -12.92 -12.68 8.09
N PHE A 298 -12.59 -13.05 6.85
CA PHE A 298 -12.80 -12.16 5.71
C PHE A 298 -13.87 -12.63 4.73
N ARG A 299 -15.04 -11.94 4.67
CA ARG A 299 -15.93 -11.87 3.49
C ARG A 299 -16.73 -10.56 3.37
N SER A 300 -16.08 -9.40 3.53
CA SER A 300 -16.57 -8.15 2.95
C SER A 300 -15.47 -7.11 2.81
N MET A 301 -15.22 -6.69 1.56
CA MET A 301 -14.75 -5.38 1.14
C MET A 301 -14.04 -4.47 2.14
N CYS A 302 -12.77 -4.16 1.87
CA CYS A 302 -11.93 -3.12 2.50
C CYS A 302 -11.90 -3.16 4.03
N CYS A 303 -13.04 -2.99 4.69
CA CYS A 303 -13.33 -3.26 6.09
C CYS A 303 -12.88 -4.67 6.50
N ARG A 304 -11.63 -4.75 6.96
CA ARG A 304 -11.13 -5.81 7.84
C ARG A 304 -12.17 -6.10 8.93
N LEU A 305 -12.37 -7.38 9.20
CA LEU A 305 -13.05 -7.88 10.39
C LEU A 305 -11.92 -8.38 11.29
N ARG A 306 -11.74 -7.75 12.45
CA ARG A 306 -10.91 -8.26 13.55
C ARG A 306 -11.79 -8.40 14.78
N LEU A 307 -12.94 -9.05 14.60
CA LEU A 307 -13.82 -9.33 15.72
C LEU A 307 -13.42 -10.68 16.29
N ASP A 308 -12.92 -10.66 17.51
CA ASP A 308 -13.02 -11.83 18.38
C ASP A 308 -14.51 -11.99 18.77
N ILE A 309 -15.29 -12.57 17.85
CA ILE A 309 -16.73 -12.82 18.02
C ILE A 309 -16.96 -13.73 19.24
N SER A 310 -15.94 -14.48 19.68
CA SER A 310 -15.98 -15.35 20.86
C SER A 310 -16.26 -14.58 22.16
N LYS A 311 -15.92 -13.28 22.24
CA LYS A 311 -16.26 -12.41 23.37
C LYS A 311 -17.61 -11.72 23.23
N LEU A 312 -18.30 -11.85 22.10
CA LEU A 312 -19.45 -11.00 21.76
C LEU A 312 -20.72 -11.71 21.25
N ARG A 313 -20.83 -13.04 21.31
CA ARG A 313 -22.13 -13.75 21.32
C ARG A 313 -21.97 -15.19 21.84
N SER A 314 -22.02 -15.36 23.16
CA SER A 314 -22.27 -16.67 23.77
C SER A 314 -23.73 -17.07 23.55
N ARG A 315 -24.02 -17.74 22.43
CA ARG A 315 -25.16 -18.67 22.25
C ARG A 315 -24.96 -19.42 20.93
N GLY A 316 -24.86 -20.74 21.05
CA GLY A 316 -24.32 -21.63 20.03
C GLY A 316 -25.05 -21.67 18.69
N GLY A 317 -24.31 -22.14 17.68
CA GLY A 317 -24.80 -22.44 16.35
C GLY A 317 -23.66 -22.41 15.34
N LEU A 318 -23.57 -23.44 14.50
CA LEU A 318 -22.53 -23.72 13.49
C LEU A 318 -22.54 -22.74 12.29
N PHE A 319 -22.82 -21.45 12.52
CA PHE A 319 -22.95 -20.43 11.48
C PHE A 319 -22.18 -19.17 11.92
N SER A 320 -20.91 -19.10 11.55
CA SER A 320 -20.14 -17.86 11.62
C SER A 320 -20.78 -16.82 10.69
N SER A 321 -20.64 -15.54 11.02
CA SER A 321 -21.10 -14.42 10.18
C SER A 321 -20.29 -14.36 8.89
N MET A 322 -20.68 -15.21 7.94
CA MET A 322 -20.27 -15.24 6.53
C MET A 322 -21.12 -14.19 5.73
N PRO A 323 -20.90 -13.95 4.41
CA PRO A 323 -21.14 -12.68 3.68
C PRO A 323 -22.49 -12.00 3.96
N LEU A 324 -22.59 -10.67 3.73
CA LEU A 324 -23.65 -9.71 4.16
C LEU A 324 -23.16 -8.72 5.24
N THR A 325 -22.02 -8.08 4.98
CA THR A 325 -21.41 -7.06 5.86
C THR A 325 -20.81 -5.94 5.00
N GLY A 326 -20.55 -4.80 5.63
CA GLY A 326 -20.05 -3.60 4.97
C GLY A 326 -20.01 -2.44 5.96
N SER A 327 -20.15 -1.22 5.47
CA SER A 327 -20.24 -0.04 6.34
C SER A 327 -21.57 0.66 6.11
N LEU A 328 -22.22 1.02 7.20
CA LEU A 328 -23.45 1.81 7.15
C LEU A 328 -23.13 3.30 6.91
N GLY A 329 -22.00 3.78 7.42
CA GLY A 329 -21.54 5.14 7.22
C GLY A 329 -20.10 5.34 7.65
N VAL A 330 -19.46 6.32 7.03
CA VAL A 330 -18.07 6.69 7.31
C VAL A 330 -18.00 8.14 7.78
N VAL A 331 -17.31 8.38 8.89
CA VAL A 331 -16.91 9.73 9.33
C VAL A 331 -15.39 9.76 9.44
N THR A 332 -14.72 10.72 8.79
CA THR A 332 -13.26 10.87 8.83
C THR A 332 -12.86 12.05 9.70
N ILE A 333 -12.07 11.79 10.74
CA ILE A 333 -11.57 12.80 11.68
C ILE A 333 -10.44 13.60 11.03
N ASN A 334 -10.54 14.93 11.10
CA ASN A 334 -9.56 15.86 10.55
C ASN A 334 -8.49 16.18 11.61
N LEU A 335 -7.45 15.33 11.68
CA LEU A 335 -6.39 15.46 12.68
C LEU A 335 -5.64 16.81 12.60
N PRO A 336 -5.30 17.35 11.41
CA PRO A 336 -4.68 18.68 11.30
C PRO A 336 -5.50 19.81 11.92
N ASN A 337 -6.82 19.80 11.73
CA ASN A 337 -7.70 20.82 12.32
C ASN A 337 -7.67 20.77 13.85
N LEU A 338 -7.70 19.57 14.43
CA LEU A 338 -7.62 19.39 15.88
C LEU A 338 -6.25 19.81 16.42
N ALA A 339 -5.16 19.49 15.71
CA ALA A 339 -3.81 19.90 16.07
C ALA A 339 -3.62 21.42 16.03
N HIS A 340 -4.21 22.11 15.04
CA HIS A 340 -4.16 23.56 14.98
C HIS A 340 -4.96 24.21 16.11
N ARG A 341 -6.14 23.66 16.44
CA ARG A 341 -6.98 24.17 17.54
C ARG A 341 -6.40 23.90 18.93
N SER A 342 -5.50 22.93 19.06
CA SER A 342 -4.85 22.62 20.33
C SER A 342 -3.66 23.55 20.63
N ASP A 343 -3.33 24.48 19.74
CA ASP A 343 -2.15 25.37 19.81
C ASP A 343 -0.85 24.57 20.02
N GLY A 344 -0.72 23.41 19.36
CA GLY A 344 0.44 22.53 19.51
C GLY A 344 0.48 21.72 20.80
N ASN A 345 -0.54 21.84 21.68
CA ASN A 345 -0.57 21.09 22.94
C ASN A 345 -1.15 19.67 22.73
N ILE A 346 -0.32 18.65 22.99
CA ILE A 346 -0.69 17.24 22.82
C ILE A 346 -1.86 16.85 23.73
N LYS A 347 -1.87 17.26 25.00
CA LYS A 347 -2.97 16.91 25.93
C LYS A 347 -4.31 17.47 25.45
N LYS A 348 -4.34 18.75 25.07
CA LYS A 348 -5.54 19.38 24.50
C LYS A 348 -5.96 18.69 23.19
N PHE A 349 -5.00 18.29 22.36
CA PHE A 349 -5.29 17.53 21.14
C PHE A 349 -6.02 16.22 21.44
N HIS A 350 -5.58 15.43 22.43
CA HIS A 350 -6.28 14.21 22.83
C HIS A 350 -7.68 14.47 23.40
N GLU A 351 -7.83 15.51 24.24
CA GLU A 351 -9.14 15.92 24.76
C GLU A 351 -10.11 16.30 23.63
N MET A 352 -9.65 17.05 22.64
CA MET A 352 -10.44 17.43 21.46
C MET A 352 -10.72 16.25 20.54
N LEU A 353 -9.77 15.32 20.39
CA LEU A 353 -9.95 14.10 19.63
C LEU A 353 -11.03 13.23 20.25
N ASP A 354 -11.01 13.02 21.57
CA ASP A 354 -12.05 12.23 22.27
C ASP A 354 -13.44 12.82 22.08
N ASP A 355 -13.60 14.12 22.33
CA ASP A 355 -14.87 14.81 22.16
C ASP A 355 -15.33 14.82 20.70
N THR A 356 -14.42 14.90 19.73
CA THR A 356 -14.75 14.78 18.31
C THR A 356 -15.17 13.36 17.93
N LEU A 357 -14.53 12.33 18.47
CA LEU A 357 -14.91 10.92 18.28
C LEU A 357 -16.30 10.64 18.84
N GLN A 358 -16.63 11.20 20.01
CA GLN A 358 -17.96 11.09 20.60
C GLN A 358 -19.05 11.66 19.68
N VAL A 359 -18.82 12.85 19.10
CA VAL A 359 -19.76 13.46 18.15
C VAL A 359 -19.84 12.66 16.85
N ALA A 360 -18.73 12.09 16.38
CA ALA A 360 -18.72 11.22 15.20
C ALA A 360 -19.51 9.93 15.43
N LYS A 361 -19.43 9.32 16.63
CA LYS A 361 -20.27 8.20 17.06
C LYS A 361 -21.76 8.57 16.95
N ASP A 362 -22.15 9.69 17.56
CA ASP A 362 -23.54 10.14 17.59
C ASP A 362 -24.08 10.40 16.16
N CYS A 363 -23.23 10.92 15.27
CA CYS A 363 -23.53 11.10 13.86
C CYS A 363 -23.83 9.75 13.16
N LEU A 364 -22.98 8.75 13.36
CA LEU A 364 -23.14 7.42 12.74
C LEU A 364 -24.35 6.66 13.30
N GLU A 365 -24.57 6.72 14.61
CA GLU A 365 -25.74 6.12 15.27
C GLU A 365 -27.05 6.76 14.80
N THR A 366 -27.05 8.08 14.60
CA THR A 366 -28.21 8.79 14.02
C THR A 366 -28.49 8.29 12.60
N LYS A 367 -27.44 8.18 11.76
CA LYS A 367 -27.58 7.63 10.40
C LYS A 367 -28.13 6.21 10.43
N ARG A 368 -27.63 5.35 11.34
CA ARG A 368 -28.09 3.97 11.52
C ARG A 368 -29.57 3.90 11.77
N LYS A 369 -30.03 4.64 12.77
CA LYS A 369 -31.44 4.68 13.15
C LYS A 369 -32.32 5.13 11.97
N VAL A 370 -31.92 6.17 11.25
CA VAL A 370 -32.67 6.70 10.11
C VAL A 370 -32.74 5.68 8.97
N VAL A 371 -31.62 5.09 8.56
CA VAL A 371 -31.58 4.14 7.44
C VAL A 371 -32.34 2.86 7.78
N ASP A 372 -32.11 2.27 8.96
CA ASP A 372 -32.75 1.02 9.38
C ASP A 372 -34.27 1.18 9.58
N SER A 373 -34.74 2.36 10.00
CA SER A 373 -36.18 2.65 10.13
C SER A 373 -36.90 2.88 8.78
N ASN A 374 -36.16 3.05 7.67
CA ASN A 374 -36.70 3.37 6.36
C ASN A 374 -36.39 2.28 5.32
N MET A 375 -36.31 1.01 5.74
CA MET A 375 -35.96 -0.11 4.86
C MET A 375 -36.89 -0.34 3.67
N SER A 376 -38.12 0.18 3.72
CA SER A 376 -39.03 0.18 2.57
C SER A 376 -38.48 0.93 1.34
N LEU A 377 -37.48 1.81 1.52
CA LEU A 377 -36.77 2.47 0.42
C LEU A 377 -35.73 1.57 -0.25
N PHE A 378 -35.34 0.46 0.38
CA PHE A 378 -34.31 -0.47 -0.10
C PHE A 378 -34.91 -1.89 -0.26
N PRO A 379 -35.89 -2.09 -1.15
CA PRO A 379 -36.62 -3.34 -1.25
C PRO A 379 -35.72 -4.55 -1.60
N TYR A 380 -34.66 -4.38 -2.40
CA TYR A 380 -33.76 -5.49 -2.70
C TYR A 380 -32.82 -5.78 -1.52
N ALA A 381 -32.20 -4.76 -0.92
CA ALA A 381 -31.38 -4.94 0.28
C ALA A 381 -32.19 -5.58 1.42
N THR A 382 -33.45 -5.17 1.61
CA THR A 382 -34.39 -5.78 2.56
C THR A 382 -34.53 -7.29 2.32
N HIS A 383 -34.72 -7.69 1.07
CA HIS A 383 -34.87 -9.10 0.72
C HIS A 383 -33.62 -9.92 1.05
N TYR A 384 -32.43 -9.44 0.67
CA TYR A 384 -31.18 -10.18 0.87
C TYR A 384 -30.65 -10.10 2.32
N LEU A 385 -31.06 -9.10 3.10
CA LEU A 385 -30.70 -8.96 4.52
C LEU A 385 -31.76 -9.53 5.48
N ARG A 386 -32.85 -10.13 4.98
CA ARG A 386 -33.96 -10.61 5.82
C ARG A 386 -33.53 -11.61 6.89
N SER A 387 -32.58 -12.49 6.58
CA SER A 387 -32.07 -13.51 7.51
C SER A 387 -31.29 -12.89 8.67
N ILE A 388 -30.66 -11.73 8.44
CA ILE A 388 -30.00 -10.93 9.48
C ILE A 388 -31.05 -10.26 10.36
N TYR A 389 -32.09 -9.69 9.74
CA TYR A 389 -33.19 -9.07 10.48
C TYR A 389 -33.92 -10.07 11.38
N GLU A 390 -34.26 -11.25 10.87
CA GLU A 390 -34.91 -12.33 11.64
C GLU A 390 -34.10 -12.74 12.88
N LYS A 391 -32.76 -12.71 12.79
CA LYS A 391 -31.86 -13.10 13.89
C LYS A 391 -31.55 -11.98 14.87
N THR A 392 -31.53 -10.73 14.42
CA THR A 392 -30.95 -9.61 15.17
C THR A 392 -31.92 -8.45 15.42
N GLY A 393 -33.04 -8.38 14.69
CA GLY A 393 -33.99 -7.27 14.72
C GLY A 393 -33.57 -6.03 13.92
N SER A 394 -32.44 -6.07 13.22
CA SER A 394 -31.94 -4.97 12.37
C SER A 394 -31.36 -5.52 11.07
N TYR A 395 -31.60 -4.85 9.94
CA TYR A 395 -31.07 -5.31 8.65
C TYR A 395 -29.56 -5.06 8.53
N TRP A 396 -29.09 -3.98 9.16
CA TRP A 396 -27.70 -3.53 9.09
C TRP A 396 -26.88 -3.95 10.31
N ALA A 397 -27.32 -4.95 11.08
CA ALA A 397 -26.65 -5.39 12.31
C ALA A 397 -25.19 -5.78 12.10
N ASN A 398 -24.87 -6.37 10.94
CA ASN A 398 -23.51 -6.78 10.57
C ASN A 398 -22.68 -5.67 9.91
N HIS A 399 -23.25 -4.48 9.67
CA HIS A 399 -22.54 -3.37 9.04
C HIS A 399 -21.87 -2.49 10.09
N PHE A 400 -20.65 -2.05 9.81
CA PHE A 400 -19.86 -1.21 10.70
C PHE A 400 -20.29 0.26 10.65
N ASN A 401 -20.13 0.94 11.78
CA ASN A 401 -19.96 2.38 11.87
C ASN A 401 -18.46 2.67 11.73
N THR A 402 -18.07 3.30 10.63
CA THR A 402 -16.65 3.44 10.30
C THR A 402 -16.13 4.81 10.68
N ILE A 403 -15.07 4.82 11.50
CA ILE A 403 -14.30 6.02 11.80
C ILE A 403 -12.99 5.95 11.03
N GLY A 404 -12.76 6.96 10.20
CA GLY A 404 -11.52 7.14 9.47
C GLY A 404 -10.69 8.29 9.99
N VAL A 405 -9.43 8.38 9.55
CA VAL A 405 -8.54 9.51 9.87
C VAL A 405 -7.89 10.06 8.62
N ILE A 406 -7.45 11.32 8.68
CA ILE A 406 -6.69 11.97 7.62
C ILE A 406 -5.68 12.96 8.18
N GLY A 407 -4.55 13.12 7.48
CA GLY A 407 -3.59 14.18 7.73
C GLY A 407 -2.74 13.99 8.97
N MET A 408 -2.44 12.75 9.39
CA MET A 408 -1.60 12.52 10.57
C MET A 408 -0.23 13.21 10.42
N ASN A 409 0.37 13.15 9.24
CA ASN A 409 1.65 13.82 8.98
C ASN A 409 1.56 15.33 9.25
N GLU A 410 0.51 15.99 8.77
CA GLU A 410 0.34 17.43 8.97
C GLU A 410 -0.01 17.79 10.41
N ALA A 411 -0.80 16.94 11.10
CA ALA A 411 -1.07 17.10 12.53
C ALA A 411 0.23 17.04 13.36
N MET A 412 1.10 16.09 13.06
CA MET A 412 2.40 15.95 13.75
C MET A 412 3.34 17.11 13.47
N LEU A 413 3.36 17.65 12.25
CA LEU A 413 4.14 18.86 11.94
C LEU A 413 3.72 20.03 12.84
N THR A 414 2.41 20.17 13.12
CA THR A 414 1.89 21.20 14.03
C THR A 414 2.17 20.90 15.50
N LEU A 415 2.04 19.64 15.94
CA LEU A 415 2.18 19.26 17.36
C LEU A 415 3.63 19.11 17.82
N LEU A 416 4.49 18.54 16.97
CA LEU A 416 5.84 18.09 17.33
C LEU A 416 6.95 18.84 16.58
N GLY A 417 6.60 19.59 15.53
CA GLY A 417 7.56 20.25 14.63
C GLY A 417 8.22 19.30 13.62
N HIS A 418 7.87 18.01 13.60
CA HIS A 418 8.32 17.03 12.61
C HIS A 418 7.21 16.07 12.20
N GLY A 419 7.31 15.55 10.96
CA GLY A 419 6.29 14.67 10.38
C GLY A 419 6.39 13.21 10.79
N ILE A 420 5.45 12.41 10.28
CA ILE A 420 5.26 11.00 10.66
C ILE A 420 6.49 10.12 10.42
N ALA A 421 7.31 10.46 9.43
CA ALA A 421 8.47 9.65 9.08
C ALA A 421 9.58 9.66 10.14
N ASN A 422 9.59 10.66 11.04
CA ASN A 422 10.57 10.78 12.11
C ASN A 422 10.03 10.27 13.45
N ASP A 423 8.72 10.16 13.62
CA ASP A 423 8.09 9.75 14.88
C ASP A 423 6.83 8.90 14.66
N LYS A 424 7.05 7.76 14.03
CA LYS A 424 6.01 6.72 13.87
C LYS A 424 5.33 6.32 15.20
N PRO A 425 6.03 6.21 16.35
CA PRO A 425 5.40 5.87 17.63
C PRO A 425 4.23 6.76 18.02
N PHE A 426 4.33 8.08 17.86
CA PHE A 426 3.22 8.99 18.17
C PHE A 426 1.98 8.72 17.31
N ALA A 427 2.15 8.46 16.01
CA ALA A 427 1.03 8.13 15.13
C ALA A 427 0.34 6.82 15.55
N ILE A 428 1.11 5.80 15.98
CA ILE A 428 0.56 4.54 16.50
C ILE A 428 -0.24 4.80 17.79
N GLU A 429 0.31 5.62 18.70
CA GLU A 429 -0.34 5.97 19.97
C GLU A 429 -1.73 6.62 19.73
N VAL A 430 -1.83 7.56 18.80
CA VAL A 430 -3.11 8.17 18.43
C VAL A 430 -4.09 7.16 17.81
N LEU A 431 -3.61 6.25 16.95
CA LEU A 431 -4.48 5.21 16.37
C LEU A 431 -4.97 4.21 17.44
N GLU A 432 -4.11 3.80 18.38
CA GLU A 432 -4.49 2.93 19.49
C GLU A 432 -5.48 3.62 20.44
N PHE A 433 -5.28 4.92 20.71
CA PHE A 433 -6.26 5.73 21.43
C PHE A 433 -7.64 5.67 20.76
N ILE A 434 -7.70 5.89 19.43
CA ILE A 434 -8.98 5.80 18.70
C ILE A 434 -9.58 4.41 18.83
N LYS A 435 -8.80 3.33 18.65
CA LYS A 435 -9.30 1.95 18.78
C LYS A 435 -9.94 1.68 20.13
N VAL A 436 -9.30 2.08 21.23
CA VAL A 436 -9.85 1.94 22.59
C VAL A 436 -11.19 2.66 22.72
N ARG A 437 -11.35 3.84 22.10
CA ARG A 437 -12.62 4.56 22.09
C ARG A 437 -13.68 3.85 21.25
N LEU A 438 -13.33 3.30 20.09
CA LEU A 438 -14.26 2.53 19.27
C LEU A 438 -14.74 1.25 19.98
N GLU A 439 -13.86 0.56 20.70
CA GLU A 439 -14.22 -0.59 21.53
C GLU A 439 -15.22 -0.19 22.63
N ALA A 440 -15.00 0.94 23.29
CA ALA A 440 -15.95 1.48 24.26
C ALA A 440 -17.30 1.83 23.62
N PHE A 441 -17.31 2.44 22.44
CA PHE A 441 -18.54 2.75 21.70
C PHE A 441 -19.32 1.49 21.30
N GLN A 442 -18.61 0.42 20.90
CA GLN A 442 -19.22 -0.86 20.58
C GLN A 442 -19.85 -1.51 21.82
N GLN A 443 -19.21 -1.43 22.99
CA GLN A 443 -19.79 -1.90 24.25
C GLN A 443 -21.01 -1.07 24.67
N GLU A 444 -20.96 0.25 24.49
CA GLU A 444 -22.03 1.17 24.86
C GLU A 444 -23.28 1.00 23.98
N THR A 445 -23.09 0.89 22.66
CA THR A 445 -24.18 0.90 21.67
C THR A 445 -24.64 -0.50 21.25
N GLY A 446 -23.79 -1.51 21.41
CA GLY A 446 -24.00 -2.85 20.85
C GLY A 446 -23.80 -2.94 19.33
N HIS A 447 -23.38 -1.86 18.66
CA HIS A 447 -23.13 -1.82 17.22
C HIS A 447 -21.65 -1.93 16.89
N LEU A 448 -21.34 -2.46 15.70
CA LEU A 448 -19.97 -2.67 15.28
C LEU A 448 -19.27 -1.36 14.90
N PHE A 449 -18.05 -1.14 15.37
CA PHE A 449 -17.20 0.00 14.98
C PHE A 449 -15.85 -0.48 14.44
N ASN A 450 -15.32 0.21 13.42
CA ASN A 450 -13.98 -0.05 12.91
C ASN A 450 -13.22 1.24 12.56
N LEU A 451 -11.88 1.10 12.51
CA LEU A 451 -10.95 2.17 12.18
C LEU A 451 -10.41 1.98 10.77
N GLU A 452 -10.62 2.96 9.89
CA GLU A 452 -10.27 2.91 8.47
C GLU A 452 -9.19 3.93 8.07
N ALA A 453 -8.29 3.52 7.17
CA ALA A 453 -7.39 4.40 6.46
C ALA A 453 -8.12 5.01 5.25
N THR A 454 -8.88 6.08 5.49
CA THR A 454 -9.76 6.69 4.47
C THR A 454 -9.00 7.02 3.17
N PRO A 455 -9.46 6.56 1.99
CA PRO A 455 -8.88 6.93 0.70
C PRO A 455 -8.96 8.44 0.40
N ALA A 456 -9.94 9.11 0.99
CA ALA A 456 -10.09 10.55 1.07
C ALA A 456 -9.98 11.27 -0.29
N GLU A 457 -10.63 10.74 -1.33
CA GLU A 457 -10.55 11.29 -2.70
C GLU A 457 -10.89 12.78 -2.73
N GLY A 458 -12.09 13.17 -2.32
CA GLY A 458 -12.50 14.57 -2.17
C GLY A 458 -12.09 15.17 -0.83
N ALA A 459 -12.12 14.38 0.24
CA ALA A 459 -11.90 14.85 1.61
C ALA A 459 -10.51 15.46 1.83
N CYS A 460 -9.46 14.94 1.20
CA CYS A 460 -8.09 15.46 1.37
C CYS A 460 -7.94 16.92 0.93
N TYR A 461 -8.66 17.31 -0.13
CA TYR A 461 -8.65 18.67 -0.66
C TYR A 461 -9.65 19.56 0.07
N SER A 462 -10.87 19.05 0.29
CA SER A 462 -11.96 19.85 0.85
C SER A 462 -11.65 20.27 2.29
N LEU A 463 -11.13 19.36 3.11
CA LEU A 463 -10.74 19.64 4.50
C LEU A 463 -9.61 20.67 4.54
N ALA A 464 -8.51 20.45 3.81
CA ALA A 464 -7.37 21.36 3.79
C ALA A 464 -7.75 22.77 3.28
N ARG A 465 -8.60 22.85 2.26
CA ARG A 465 -9.10 24.15 1.77
C ARG A 465 -9.99 24.85 2.79
N ASN A 466 -10.84 24.12 3.49
CA ASN A 466 -11.72 24.71 4.50
C ASN A 466 -10.91 25.19 5.70
N ASP A 467 -9.92 24.42 6.15
CA ASP A 467 -9.04 24.80 7.26
C ASP A 467 -8.25 26.07 6.95
N ARG A 468 -7.74 26.23 5.71
CA ARG A 468 -7.15 27.52 5.28
C ARG A 468 -8.07 28.71 5.48
N LYS A 469 -9.37 28.55 5.22
CA LYS A 469 -10.35 29.62 5.39
C LYS A 469 -10.65 29.89 6.86
N ILE A 470 -10.71 28.83 7.67
CA ILE A 470 -11.02 28.91 9.10
C ILE A 470 -9.86 29.56 9.86
N PHE A 471 -8.64 29.07 9.64
CA PHE A 471 -7.44 29.51 10.36
C PHE A 471 -6.71 30.67 9.68
N LYS A 472 -7.09 31.03 8.45
CA LYS A 472 -6.54 32.16 7.68
C LYS A 472 -5.01 32.13 7.59
N THR A 473 -4.44 30.94 7.39
CA THR A 473 -3.01 30.71 7.19
C THR A 473 -2.75 29.99 5.87
N ASP A 474 -1.63 30.35 5.23
CA ASP A 474 -1.12 29.70 4.02
C ASP A 474 -0.25 28.47 4.32
N ASP A 475 0.10 28.22 5.59
CA ASP A 475 0.92 27.08 6.02
C ASP A 475 0.23 25.73 5.80
N ILE A 476 -1.10 25.72 5.72
CA ILE A 476 -1.88 24.52 5.45
C ILE A 476 -1.66 24.10 3.98
N PRO A 477 -1.36 22.82 3.69
CA PRO A 477 -1.07 22.36 2.33
C PRO A 477 -2.30 22.27 1.43
N VAL A 478 -2.07 22.12 0.11
CA VAL A 478 -3.16 22.06 -0.90
C VAL A 478 -4.10 20.89 -0.64
N PHE A 479 -3.55 19.79 -0.15
CA PHE A 479 -4.26 18.59 0.25
C PHE A 479 -3.58 18.02 1.50
N TYR A 480 -4.34 17.31 2.33
CA TYR A 480 -3.79 16.53 3.43
C TYR A 480 -3.32 15.15 2.97
N THR A 481 -2.27 14.64 3.61
CA THR A 481 -1.78 13.29 3.38
C THR A 481 -2.84 12.28 3.81
N ASN A 482 -3.08 11.25 2.99
CA ASN A 482 -4.09 10.24 3.29
C ASN A 482 -3.75 9.54 4.62
N SER A 483 -4.74 9.47 5.50
CA SER A 483 -4.68 8.70 6.76
C SER A 483 -3.38 8.87 7.55
N THR A 484 -2.58 7.80 7.64
CA THR A 484 -1.24 7.74 8.28
C THR A 484 -0.16 7.33 7.29
N MET A 485 -0.39 7.58 6.00
CA MET A 485 0.60 7.34 4.96
C MET A 485 1.80 8.28 5.12
N LEU A 486 2.96 7.84 4.62
CA LEU A 486 4.07 8.75 4.39
C LEU A 486 3.67 9.83 3.37
N PRO A 487 4.19 11.06 3.48
CA PRO A 487 4.05 12.05 2.42
C PRO A 487 4.49 11.47 1.08
N VAL A 488 3.72 11.72 0.02
CA VAL A 488 3.92 11.07 -1.30
C VAL A 488 5.27 11.39 -1.95
N ASN A 489 5.97 12.42 -1.47
CA ASN A 489 7.29 12.85 -1.94
C ASN A 489 8.44 12.46 -0.99
N TYR A 490 8.16 11.70 0.07
CA TYR A 490 9.11 11.42 1.14
C TYR A 490 10.25 10.53 0.66
N THR A 491 9.93 9.29 0.26
CA THR A 491 10.91 8.28 -0.15
C THR A 491 10.56 7.69 -1.51
N ASP A 492 11.59 7.25 -2.23
CA ASP A 492 11.48 6.45 -3.45
C ASP A 492 11.93 4.99 -3.22
N ASP A 493 12.13 4.61 -1.95
CA ASP A 493 12.47 3.26 -1.52
C ASP A 493 11.22 2.52 -0.99
N VAL A 494 10.83 1.47 -1.71
CA VAL A 494 9.65 0.66 -1.38
C VAL A 494 9.82 -0.13 -0.08
N LEU A 495 11.03 -0.63 0.22
CA LEU A 495 11.29 -1.43 1.42
C LEU A 495 11.25 -0.54 2.65
N MET A 496 11.82 0.66 2.57
CA MET A 496 11.73 1.64 3.65
C MET A 496 10.27 2.04 3.91
N ALA A 497 9.53 2.31 2.83
CA ALA A 497 8.13 2.69 2.93
C ALA A 497 7.30 1.54 3.53
N ALA A 498 7.53 0.29 3.09
CA ALA A 498 6.85 -0.89 3.62
C ALA A 498 7.17 -1.13 5.10
N ASP A 499 8.44 -1.07 5.50
CA ASP A 499 8.91 -1.20 6.89
C ASP A 499 8.31 -0.11 7.81
N HIS A 500 8.29 1.13 7.33
CA HIS A 500 7.66 2.21 8.06
C HIS A 500 6.14 1.99 8.20
N GLN A 501 5.47 1.63 7.10
CA GLN A 501 4.03 1.52 7.05
C GLN A 501 3.50 0.25 7.72
N GLU A 502 4.28 -0.83 7.80
CA GLU A 502 3.85 -2.14 8.32
C GLU A 502 3.05 -2.04 9.62
N SER A 503 3.62 -1.45 10.67
CA SER A 503 2.95 -1.35 11.98
C SER A 503 1.71 -0.44 11.93
N LEU A 504 1.74 0.65 11.17
CA LEU A 504 0.60 1.57 11.03
C LEU A 504 -0.56 0.91 10.29
N GLN A 505 -0.29 0.23 9.18
CA GLN A 505 -1.28 -0.49 8.39
C GLN A 505 -1.91 -1.63 9.22
N CYS A 506 -1.13 -2.30 10.07
CA CYS A 506 -1.61 -3.36 10.97
C CYS A 506 -2.53 -2.83 12.09
N THR A 507 -2.42 -1.56 12.48
CA THR A 507 -3.27 -0.98 13.52
C THR A 507 -4.71 -0.79 13.06
N TYR A 508 -4.94 -0.48 11.79
CA TYR A 508 -6.29 -0.32 11.24
C TYR A 508 -7.11 -1.59 11.37
N THR A 509 -8.32 -1.49 11.92
CA THR A 509 -9.27 -2.60 12.07
C THR A 509 -10.26 -2.68 10.91
N GLY A 510 -10.28 -1.71 10.00
CA GLY A 510 -11.08 -1.65 8.77
C GLY A 510 -10.23 -1.54 7.50
N GLY A 511 -10.67 -0.76 6.51
CA GLY A 511 -10.00 -0.52 5.22
C GLY A 511 -8.57 -0.02 5.34
N THR A 512 -7.63 -0.70 4.69
CA THR A 512 -6.24 -0.23 4.57
C THR A 512 -5.56 -0.81 3.33
N VAL A 513 -4.62 -0.08 2.74
CA VAL A 513 -3.88 -0.52 1.55
C VAL A 513 -2.55 0.20 1.43
N PHE A 514 -1.48 -0.56 1.20
CA PHE A 514 -0.18 -0.02 0.83
C PHE A 514 -0.03 0.01 -0.70
N HIS A 515 0.06 1.22 -1.25
CA HIS A 515 0.27 1.40 -2.69
C HIS A 515 1.75 1.45 -3.03
N THR A 516 2.22 0.47 -3.80
CA THR A 516 3.54 0.48 -4.42
C THR A 516 3.50 1.31 -5.71
N PHE A 517 3.67 2.63 -5.61
CA PHE A 517 3.64 3.55 -6.75
C PHE A 517 4.84 3.36 -7.68
N LEU A 518 4.66 2.63 -8.77
CA LEU A 518 5.66 2.38 -9.81
C LEU A 518 5.60 3.49 -10.87
N GLY A 519 6.77 3.93 -11.36
CA GLY A 519 6.83 4.98 -12.39
C GLY A 519 6.32 4.51 -13.75
N GLU A 520 6.68 3.28 -14.12
CA GLU A 520 6.24 2.64 -15.35
C GLU A 520 5.89 1.17 -15.08
N LYS A 521 5.42 0.46 -16.11
CA LYS A 521 5.16 -0.98 -16.02
C LYS A 521 6.43 -1.75 -15.68
N LEU A 522 6.28 -2.91 -15.04
CA LEU A 522 7.39 -3.85 -14.85
C LEU A 522 7.75 -4.54 -16.17
N THR A 523 8.98 -5.01 -16.31
CA THR A 523 9.46 -5.59 -17.58
C THR A 523 8.84 -6.97 -17.83
N SER A 524 8.51 -7.70 -16.77
CA SER A 524 7.97 -9.05 -16.85
C SER A 524 7.02 -9.38 -15.69
N GLY A 525 6.21 -10.42 -15.89
CA GLY A 525 5.40 -11.01 -14.82
C GLY A 525 6.25 -11.56 -13.68
N ASP A 526 7.44 -12.08 -13.97
CA ASP A 526 8.35 -12.61 -12.94
C ASP A 526 8.87 -11.52 -12.00
N GLU A 527 9.10 -10.29 -12.48
CA GLU A 527 9.43 -9.15 -11.62
C GLU A 527 8.25 -8.79 -10.71
N ALA A 528 7.03 -8.75 -11.26
CA ALA A 528 5.83 -8.48 -10.47
C ALA A 528 5.63 -9.53 -9.36
N LYS A 529 5.80 -10.81 -9.72
CA LYS A 529 5.77 -11.95 -8.80
C LYS A 529 6.78 -11.77 -7.67
N LYS A 530 8.05 -11.50 -8.00
CA LYS A 530 9.14 -11.34 -7.01
C LYS A 530 8.87 -10.18 -6.05
N LEU A 531 8.40 -9.04 -6.56
CA LEU A 531 8.09 -7.88 -5.73
C LEU A 531 6.92 -8.14 -4.79
N VAL A 532 5.82 -8.71 -5.29
CA VAL A 532 4.65 -9.08 -4.48
C VAL A 532 5.05 -10.10 -3.41
N LYS A 533 5.79 -11.15 -3.81
CA LYS A 533 6.31 -12.18 -2.89
C LYS A 533 7.16 -11.55 -1.80
N MET A 534 8.19 -10.78 -2.18
CA MET A 534 9.10 -10.14 -1.24
C MET A 534 8.35 -9.27 -0.23
N ILE A 535 7.39 -8.44 -0.66
CA ILE A 535 6.65 -7.60 0.29
C ILE A 535 5.75 -8.44 1.21
N THR A 536 4.99 -9.39 0.65
CA THR A 536 3.97 -10.14 1.41
C THR A 536 4.56 -11.17 2.37
N THR A 537 5.71 -11.76 2.03
CA THR A 537 6.40 -12.70 2.93
C THR A 537 7.16 -12.00 4.04
N ASN A 538 7.69 -10.79 3.79
CA ASN A 538 8.56 -10.10 4.75
C ASN A 538 7.85 -9.04 5.59
N PHE A 539 6.71 -8.51 5.16
CA PHE A 539 5.96 -7.51 5.90
C PHE A 539 4.53 -7.99 6.16
N ARG A 540 4.02 -7.68 7.35
CA ARG A 540 2.64 -7.99 7.78
C ARG A 540 1.59 -7.05 7.18
N ILE A 541 1.90 -6.38 6.07
CA ILE A 541 0.99 -5.43 5.42
C ILE A 541 -0.21 -6.21 4.86
N PRO A 542 -1.46 -5.85 5.24
CA PRO A 542 -2.64 -6.65 4.88
C PRO A 542 -2.99 -6.62 3.39
N TYR A 543 -2.93 -5.44 2.75
CA TYR A 543 -3.28 -5.26 1.35
C TYR A 543 -2.19 -4.50 0.63
N ILE A 544 -1.77 -5.01 -0.52
CA ILE A 544 -0.78 -4.35 -1.37
C ILE A 544 -1.27 -4.24 -2.81
N THR A 545 -0.75 -3.23 -3.48
CA THR A 545 -0.99 -3.02 -4.92
C THR A 545 0.27 -2.56 -5.60
N LEU A 546 0.54 -3.06 -6.80
CA LEU A 546 1.51 -2.44 -7.70
C LEU A 546 0.80 -1.38 -8.54
N THR A 547 1.38 -0.19 -8.67
CA THR A 547 0.72 0.94 -9.32
C THR A 547 1.63 1.58 -10.37
N PRO A 548 1.78 0.98 -11.56
CA PRO A 548 2.44 1.63 -12.69
C PRO A 548 1.64 2.82 -13.21
N THR A 549 2.35 3.78 -13.78
CA THR A 549 1.79 4.85 -14.62
C THR A 549 2.03 4.52 -16.10
N PHE A 550 1.02 4.74 -16.93
CA PHE A 550 1.06 4.45 -18.35
C PHE A 550 0.16 5.40 -19.14
N SER A 551 0.35 5.45 -20.45
CA SER A 551 -0.45 6.29 -21.35
C SER A 551 -1.21 5.44 -22.36
N ILE A 552 -2.41 5.85 -22.75
CA ILE A 552 -3.16 5.24 -23.85
C ILE A 552 -3.35 6.29 -24.97
N CYS A 553 -2.91 5.96 -26.17
CA CYS A 553 -3.20 6.73 -27.39
C CYS A 553 -4.40 6.10 -28.11
N SER A 554 -5.34 6.92 -28.59
CA SER A 554 -6.52 6.44 -29.33
C SER A 554 -6.15 5.66 -30.61
N ASN A 555 -5.02 5.97 -31.22
CA ASN A 555 -4.60 5.38 -32.49
C ASN A 555 -3.59 4.24 -32.31
N HIS A 556 -2.73 4.34 -31.29
CA HIS A 556 -1.58 3.44 -31.10
C HIS A 556 -1.65 2.58 -29.84
N GLY A 557 -2.71 2.74 -29.04
CA GLY A 557 -2.94 1.97 -27.83
C GLY A 557 -1.95 2.28 -26.71
N TYR A 558 -1.55 1.24 -26.00
CA TYR A 558 -0.74 1.33 -24.78
C TYR A 558 0.68 1.87 -25.03
N ILE A 559 1.08 2.85 -24.22
CA ILE A 559 2.39 3.48 -24.19
C ILE A 559 2.94 3.40 -22.76
N VAL A 560 4.22 3.03 -22.64
CA VAL A 560 4.89 2.86 -21.35
C VAL A 560 5.18 4.21 -20.71
N GLY A 561 4.84 4.34 -19.43
CA GLY A 561 5.14 5.53 -18.62
C GLY A 561 4.18 6.70 -18.83
N GLU A 562 4.48 7.80 -18.14
CA GLU A 562 3.75 9.06 -18.28
C GLU A 562 4.19 9.80 -19.55
N VAL A 563 3.45 9.57 -20.64
CA VAL A 563 3.75 10.14 -21.96
C VAL A 563 2.54 10.94 -22.43
N PRO A 564 2.47 12.28 -22.20
CA PRO A 564 1.26 13.09 -22.49
C PRO A 564 0.94 13.27 -23.98
N ILE A 565 1.94 13.10 -24.84
CA ILE A 565 1.87 13.26 -26.29
C ILE A 565 2.42 11.99 -26.94
N CYS A 566 1.65 11.38 -27.84
CA CYS A 566 2.04 10.12 -28.47
C CYS A 566 3.27 10.32 -29.38
N PRO A 567 4.36 9.56 -29.20
CA PRO A 567 5.58 9.73 -30.01
C PRO A 567 5.43 9.24 -31.47
N LYS A 568 4.27 8.69 -31.84
CA LYS A 568 4.00 8.13 -33.17
C LYS A 568 3.06 8.99 -34.02
N CYS A 569 2.13 9.72 -33.42
CA CYS A 569 1.18 10.59 -34.15
C CYS A 569 1.01 11.99 -33.54
N ASP A 570 1.78 12.34 -32.51
CA ASP A 570 1.73 13.64 -31.83
C ASP A 570 0.37 14.04 -31.22
N GLU A 571 -0.58 13.09 -31.15
CA GLU A 571 -1.87 13.27 -30.50
C GLU A 571 -1.76 13.15 -28.97
N HIS A 572 -2.67 13.81 -28.26
CA HIS A 572 -2.76 13.70 -26.80
C HIS A 572 -3.11 12.28 -26.36
N THR A 573 -2.45 11.81 -25.31
CA THR A 573 -2.74 10.52 -24.69
C THR A 573 -3.58 10.69 -23.41
N LEU A 574 -4.20 9.60 -22.99
CA LEU A 574 -4.75 9.47 -21.64
C LEU A 574 -3.71 8.85 -20.73
N VAL A 575 -3.11 9.65 -19.85
CA VAL A 575 -2.23 9.15 -18.78
C VAL A 575 -3.09 8.54 -17.69
N TYR A 576 -2.89 7.26 -17.36
CA TYR A 576 -3.58 6.53 -16.31
C TYR A 576 -2.67 6.31 -15.10
N SER A 577 -3.23 6.46 -13.90
CA SER A 577 -2.59 6.04 -12.65
C SER A 577 -3.64 5.69 -11.61
N ARG A 578 -3.26 4.89 -10.60
CA ARG A 578 -4.09 4.62 -9.42
C ARG A 578 -3.67 5.58 -8.31
N ILE A 579 -4.57 6.50 -7.95
CA ILE A 579 -4.25 7.51 -6.92
C ILE A 579 -4.74 7.06 -5.54
N VAL A 580 -6.02 6.72 -5.42
CA VAL A 580 -6.66 6.35 -4.13
C VAL A 580 -7.13 4.90 -4.05
N GLY A 581 -7.20 4.18 -5.17
CA GLY A 581 -7.53 2.76 -5.19
C GLY A 581 -8.04 2.17 -6.50
N TYR A 582 -8.42 3.00 -7.47
CA TYR A 582 -8.81 2.54 -8.80
C TYR A 582 -8.15 3.37 -9.89
N TYR A 583 -8.12 2.83 -11.12
CA TYR A 583 -7.51 3.50 -12.27
C TYR A 583 -8.48 4.48 -12.92
N ARG A 584 -8.02 5.72 -13.09
CA ARG A 584 -8.65 6.76 -13.91
C ARG A 584 -7.58 7.60 -14.61
N PRO A 585 -7.91 8.25 -15.73
CA PRO A 585 -7.03 9.23 -16.34
C PRO A 585 -6.64 10.33 -15.32
N THR A 586 -5.37 10.70 -15.27
CA THR A 586 -4.83 11.71 -14.33
C THR A 586 -5.55 13.06 -14.45
N LYS A 587 -6.03 13.39 -15.65
CA LYS A 587 -6.80 14.60 -15.94
C LYS A 587 -8.21 14.61 -15.32
N ASP A 588 -8.78 13.46 -14.96
CA ASP A 588 -10.15 13.36 -14.44
C ASP A 588 -10.20 13.54 -12.92
N TRP A 589 -9.08 13.36 -12.23
CA TRP A 589 -9.00 13.54 -10.78
C TRP A 589 -9.21 14.99 -10.34
N ASN A 590 -9.68 15.17 -9.10
CA ASN A 590 -9.84 16.49 -8.50
C ASN A 590 -8.49 17.20 -8.29
N ILE A 591 -8.57 18.50 -7.98
CA ILE A 591 -7.40 19.38 -7.82
C ILE A 591 -6.42 18.84 -6.77
N GLY A 592 -6.91 18.33 -5.63
CA GLY A 592 -6.05 17.77 -4.58
C GLY A 592 -5.26 16.57 -5.07
N LYS A 593 -5.94 15.60 -5.69
CA LYS A 593 -5.34 14.38 -6.20
C LYS A 593 -4.41 14.61 -7.40
N LYS A 594 -4.70 15.60 -8.25
CA LYS A 594 -3.75 16.08 -9.27
C LYS A 594 -2.47 16.65 -8.66
N ASN A 595 -2.58 17.44 -7.60
CA ASN A 595 -1.41 17.99 -6.89
C ASN A 595 -0.62 16.90 -6.15
N GLU A 596 -1.32 15.93 -5.59
CA GLU A 596 -0.72 14.77 -4.95
C GLU A 596 0.09 13.94 -5.95
N PHE A 597 -0.50 13.58 -7.10
CA PHE A 597 0.18 12.87 -8.18
C PHE A 597 1.43 13.63 -8.68
N LYS A 598 1.34 14.94 -8.91
CA LYS A 598 2.50 15.76 -9.34
C LYS A 598 3.66 15.77 -8.35
N LYS A 599 3.39 15.66 -7.05
CA LYS A 599 4.43 15.64 -6.01
C LYS A 599 4.98 14.24 -5.77
N ARG A 600 4.27 13.21 -6.21
CA ARG A 600 4.54 11.81 -5.90
C ARG A 600 5.93 11.41 -6.40
N LYS A 601 6.74 10.84 -5.50
CA LYS A 601 7.92 10.07 -5.89
C LYS A 601 7.47 8.64 -6.16
N THR A 602 7.86 8.12 -7.31
CA THR A 602 7.66 6.72 -7.66
C THR A 602 8.77 5.88 -7.05
N TYR A 603 8.45 4.69 -6.59
CA TYR A 603 9.44 3.75 -6.11
C TYR A 603 10.32 3.28 -7.25
N ASP A 604 11.63 3.33 -7.04
CA ASP A 604 12.62 2.89 -8.00
C ASP A 604 13.45 1.78 -7.37
N GLN A 605 13.19 0.56 -7.80
CA GLN A 605 13.89 -0.63 -7.30
C GLN A 605 15.38 -0.66 -7.69
N LYS A 606 15.84 0.20 -8.61
CA LYS A 606 17.20 0.17 -9.17
C LYS A 606 18.27 0.85 -8.29
N LYS A 607 17.99 1.13 -7.00
CA LYS A 607 18.86 1.97 -6.14
C LYS A 607 19.79 1.24 -5.17
N LEU A 608 19.63 -0.07 -5.01
CA LEU A 608 20.70 -0.93 -4.52
C LEU A 608 21.24 -1.69 -5.73
N ALA A 609 22.17 -1.07 -6.45
CA ALA A 609 22.72 -1.66 -7.65
C ALA A 609 23.69 -2.77 -7.27
N ILE A 610 23.34 -4.04 -7.56
CA ILE A 610 24.19 -5.20 -7.26
C ILE A 610 24.93 -5.59 -8.53
N GLY A 611 26.23 -5.29 -8.58
CA GLY A 611 27.10 -5.57 -9.74
C GLY A 611 27.76 -6.95 -9.71
N GLY A 612 27.52 -7.75 -8.67
CA GLY A 612 28.04 -9.12 -8.59
C GLY A 612 27.51 -9.87 -7.38
N PHE A 613 27.45 -11.20 -7.47
CA PHE A 613 27.04 -12.07 -6.38
C PHE A 613 27.82 -13.38 -6.41
N MET A 614 28.49 -13.70 -5.30
CA MET A 614 29.19 -14.95 -5.09
C MET A 614 28.43 -15.77 -4.06
N LYS A 615 27.98 -16.95 -4.49
CA LYS A 615 27.11 -17.83 -3.70
C LYS A 615 27.74 -18.30 -2.40
N GLN A 616 29.06 -18.52 -2.37
CA GLN A 616 29.76 -19.08 -1.20
C GLN A 616 31.19 -18.53 -1.09
N THR A 617 31.61 -18.24 0.13
CA THR A 617 32.99 -17.91 0.55
C THR A 617 33.24 -18.46 1.96
N LEU A 618 34.52 -18.76 2.25
CA LEU A 618 34.99 -19.23 3.55
C LEU A 618 35.93 -18.24 4.25
N ILE A 619 36.32 -17.14 3.58
CA ILE A 619 37.38 -16.26 4.05
C ILE A 619 36.91 -14.84 4.35
N ASP A 620 35.82 -14.39 3.74
CA ASP A 620 35.41 -12.98 3.81
C ASP A 620 34.56 -12.66 5.03
N TYR A 621 34.00 -13.66 5.71
CA TYR A 621 33.31 -13.49 7.00
C TYR A 621 34.11 -14.22 8.09
N PRO A 622 34.73 -13.49 9.04
CA PRO A 622 35.52 -14.12 10.10
C PRO A 622 34.75 -15.21 10.86
N GLY A 623 35.26 -16.44 10.80
CA GLY A 623 34.68 -17.60 11.48
C GLY A 623 33.37 -18.13 10.89
N LYS A 624 32.92 -17.64 9.73
CA LYS A 624 31.63 -18.02 9.13
C LYS A 624 31.76 -18.30 7.63
N MET A 625 31.07 -19.33 7.15
CA MET A 625 30.77 -19.46 5.72
C MET A 625 29.69 -18.44 5.35
N ALA A 626 29.82 -17.76 4.21
CA ALA A 626 28.88 -16.71 3.79
C ALA A 626 28.69 -16.66 2.28
N SER A 627 27.70 -15.89 1.81
CA SER A 627 27.65 -15.37 0.44
C SER A 627 28.25 -13.96 0.39
N ILE A 628 28.68 -13.50 -0.78
CA ILE A 628 29.15 -12.12 -0.98
C ILE A 628 28.29 -11.45 -2.05
N MET A 629 27.79 -10.26 -1.78
CA MET A 629 27.25 -9.37 -2.80
C MET A 629 28.18 -8.18 -3.02
N PHE A 630 28.32 -7.77 -4.28
CA PHE A 630 29.11 -6.63 -4.69
C PHE A 630 28.18 -5.49 -5.13
N THR A 631 28.21 -4.35 -4.44
CA THR A 631 27.48 -3.17 -4.89
C THR A 631 28.18 -2.52 -6.08
N SER A 632 27.41 -1.92 -6.97
CA SER A 632 27.90 -1.28 -8.19
C SER A 632 28.31 0.16 -7.92
N THR A 633 29.34 0.65 -8.61
CA THR A 633 29.93 1.99 -8.49
C THR A 633 30.61 2.28 -7.15
N CYS A 634 31.66 3.10 -7.17
CA CYS A 634 32.37 3.57 -5.98
C CYS A 634 32.61 5.08 -6.09
N ASN A 635 32.61 5.78 -4.97
CA ASN A 635 32.96 7.20 -4.91
C ASN A 635 34.47 7.46 -4.80
N LEU A 636 35.29 6.40 -4.80
CA LEU A 636 36.75 6.45 -4.95
C LEU A 636 37.15 5.88 -6.33
N ALA A 637 38.39 6.12 -6.73
CA ALA A 637 38.94 5.65 -8.00
C ALA A 637 40.34 5.05 -7.79
N CYS A 638 40.47 4.14 -6.81
CA CYS A 638 41.74 3.52 -6.47
C CYS A 638 42.30 2.79 -7.71
N PRO A 639 43.47 3.18 -8.25
CA PRO A 639 43.94 2.67 -9.54
C PRO A 639 44.18 1.15 -9.52
N TRP A 640 44.47 0.59 -8.34
CA TRP A 640 44.69 -0.83 -8.07
C TRP A 640 43.43 -1.64 -7.72
N CYS A 641 42.23 -1.05 -7.79
CA CYS A 641 41.00 -1.75 -7.41
C CYS A 641 40.73 -2.96 -8.31
N GLN A 642 40.68 -4.17 -7.74
CA GLN A 642 40.45 -5.43 -8.47
C GLN A 642 39.02 -5.59 -9.03
N ASN A 643 38.10 -4.74 -8.59
CA ASN A 643 36.69 -4.76 -8.98
C ASN A 643 36.36 -3.69 -10.02
N GLY A 644 37.28 -3.43 -10.96
CA GLY A 644 37.16 -2.37 -11.97
C GLY A 644 35.80 -2.32 -12.68
N PRO A 645 35.32 -3.43 -13.28
CA PRO A 645 34.00 -3.47 -13.94
C PRO A 645 32.82 -3.11 -13.01
N VAL A 646 32.86 -3.59 -11.76
CA VAL A 646 31.84 -3.28 -10.75
C VAL A 646 31.87 -1.81 -10.36
N VAL A 647 33.07 -1.24 -10.17
CA VAL A 647 33.27 0.17 -9.78
C VAL A 647 32.94 1.14 -10.91
N ARG A 648 33.10 0.74 -12.18
CA ARG A 648 32.67 1.54 -13.34
C ARG A 648 31.18 1.42 -13.66
N GLY A 649 30.47 0.49 -13.01
CA GLY A 649 29.06 0.22 -13.28
C GLY A 649 28.82 -0.53 -14.59
N GLU A 650 29.82 -1.24 -15.09
CA GLU A 650 29.78 -2.01 -16.35
C GLU A 650 29.18 -3.41 -16.15
N SER A 651 29.14 -3.91 -14.92
CA SER A 651 28.58 -5.23 -14.61
C SER A 651 27.05 -5.24 -14.74
N PRO A 652 26.46 -6.32 -15.30
CA PRO A 652 25.02 -6.52 -15.28
C PRO A 652 24.45 -6.48 -13.85
N LEU A 653 23.36 -5.74 -13.66
CA LEU A 653 22.74 -5.63 -12.35
C LEU A 653 21.96 -6.90 -12.00
N ILE A 654 22.12 -7.35 -10.76
CA ILE A 654 21.42 -8.48 -10.18
C ILE A 654 20.23 -7.94 -9.36
N PRO A 655 18.99 -8.42 -9.60
CA PRO A 655 17.85 -8.08 -8.76
C PRO A 655 18.09 -8.43 -7.29
N ILE A 656 17.72 -7.51 -6.40
CA ILE A 656 17.92 -7.63 -4.95
C ILE A 656 17.21 -8.86 -4.37
N GLU A 657 16.04 -9.19 -4.93
CA GLU A 657 15.22 -10.34 -4.53
C GLU A 657 15.97 -11.66 -4.77
N ASN A 658 16.76 -11.76 -5.85
CA ASN A 658 17.52 -12.97 -6.14
C ASN A 658 18.63 -13.22 -5.10
N VAL A 659 19.28 -12.16 -4.62
CA VAL A 659 20.33 -12.25 -3.59
C VAL A 659 19.69 -12.63 -2.26
N PHE A 660 18.60 -11.95 -1.90
CA PHE A 660 17.85 -12.23 -0.68
C PHE A 660 17.36 -13.67 -0.64
N ASP A 661 16.61 -14.11 -1.66
CA ASP A 661 16.04 -15.45 -1.74
C ASP A 661 17.12 -16.54 -1.61
N TYR A 662 18.27 -16.35 -2.26
CA TYR A 662 19.36 -17.33 -2.16
C TYR A 662 19.92 -17.42 -0.75
N VAL A 663 20.21 -16.27 -0.11
CA VAL A 663 20.82 -16.25 1.22
C VAL A 663 19.84 -16.73 2.28
N GLU A 664 18.56 -16.35 2.18
CA GLU A 664 17.51 -16.79 3.09
C GLU A 664 17.36 -18.31 3.08
N ASN A 665 17.44 -18.94 1.90
CA ASN A 665 17.36 -20.40 1.73
C ASN A 665 18.70 -21.13 1.93
N SER A 666 19.80 -20.41 2.15
CA SER A 666 21.11 -21.01 2.40
C SER A 666 21.21 -21.55 3.82
N LYS A 667 21.96 -22.65 4.02
CA LYS A 667 22.23 -23.19 5.37
C LYS A 667 23.01 -22.22 6.26
N HIS A 668 23.82 -21.34 5.67
CA HIS A 668 24.71 -20.47 6.44
C HIS A 668 24.03 -19.19 6.93
N LYS A 669 23.02 -18.67 6.21
CA LYS A 669 22.37 -17.37 6.48
C LYS A 669 23.34 -16.23 6.87
N ASN A 670 24.48 -16.12 6.20
CA ASN A 670 25.44 -15.03 6.38
C ASN A 670 25.69 -14.34 5.03
N LEU A 671 25.68 -13.01 5.01
CA LEU A 671 25.93 -12.20 3.81
C LEU A 671 27.02 -11.16 4.08
N VAL A 672 28.01 -11.12 3.20
CA VAL A 672 29.00 -10.05 3.12
C VAL A 672 28.55 -9.06 2.05
N ILE A 673 28.31 -7.81 2.43
CA ILE A 673 28.01 -6.71 1.51
C ILE A 673 29.30 -5.95 1.27
N SER A 674 29.87 -6.08 0.07
CA SER A 674 31.16 -5.51 -0.34
C SER A 674 31.06 -4.96 -1.76
N GLY A 675 32.20 -4.71 -2.42
CA GLY A 675 32.26 -4.19 -3.80
C GLY A 675 31.72 -2.78 -3.99
N GLY A 676 32.20 -2.05 -5.00
CA GLY A 676 31.82 -0.65 -5.17
C GLY A 676 32.08 0.15 -3.89
N GLU A 677 31.13 0.98 -3.49
CA GLU A 677 30.99 1.42 -2.10
C GLU A 677 29.55 1.18 -1.63
N PRO A 678 29.30 0.27 -0.67
CA PRO A 678 27.94 0.00 -0.21
C PRO A 678 27.27 1.20 0.43
N THR A 679 28.00 2.02 1.19
CA THR A 679 27.40 3.10 1.99
C THR A 679 26.91 4.29 1.16
N ILE A 680 27.23 4.35 -0.14
CA ILE A 680 26.63 5.34 -1.07
C ILE A 680 25.32 4.85 -1.70
N GLN A 681 24.99 3.56 -1.56
CA GLN A 681 23.76 2.99 -2.09
C GLN A 681 22.57 3.41 -1.22
N ARG A 682 21.57 4.05 -1.83
CA ARG A 682 20.39 4.53 -1.09
C ARG A 682 19.56 3.37 -0.53
N GLY A 683 19.50 2.24 -1.24
CA GLY A 683 18.75 1.06 -0.82
C GLY A 683 19.46 0.17 0.22
N LEU A 684 20.60 0.59 0.78
CA LEU A 684 21.35 -0.23 1.73
C LEU A 684 20.58 -0.44 3.06
N ILE A 685 20.11 0.64 3.70
CA ILE A 685 19.44 0.55 5.01
C ILE A 685 18.22 -0.38 4.96
N PRO A 686 17.29 -0.22 4.01
CA PRO A 686 16.08 -1.05 3.99
C PRO A 686 16.38 -2.51 3.68
N PHE A 687 17.40 -2.76 2.87
CA PHE A 687 17.89 -4.11 2.65
C PHE A 687 18.52 -4.72 3.91
N LEU A 688 19.31 -3.96 4.67
CA LEU A 688 19.87 -4.44 5.93
C LEU A 688 18.77 -4.76 6.97
N ARG A 689 17.73 -3.93 7.06
CA ARG A 689 16.54 -4.21 7.91
C ARG A 689 15.87 -5.51 7.50
N LEU A 690 15.67 -5.70 6.20
CA LEU A 690 15.11 -6.93 5.64
C LEU A 690 15.95 -8.16 6.02
N LEU A 691 17.27 -8.10 5.84
CA LEU A 691 18.19 -9.19 6.21
C LEU A 691 18.14 -9.50 7.71
N LYS A 692 18.15 -8.47 8.57
CA LYS A 692 18.05 -8.63 10.03
C LYS A 692 16.73 -9.27 10.45
N LYS A 693 15.61 -8.87 9.84
CA LYS A 693 14.28 -9.44 10.10
C LYS A 693 14.24 -10.94 9.76
N SER A 694 14.91 -11.37 8.69
CA SER A 694 15.04 -12.78 8.31
C SER A 694 16.14 -13.56 9.05
N GLY A 695 16.76 -12.95 10.06
CA GLY A 695 17.81 -13.58 10.87
C GLY A 695 19.11 -13.86 10.11
N ILE A 696 19.37 -13.12 9.02
CA ILE A 696 20.61 -13.23 8.25
C ILE A 696 21.68 -12.39 8.93
N SER A 697 22.84 -12.99 9.21
CA SER A 697 23.97 -12.27 9.77
C SER A 697 24.73 -11.49 8.70
N VAL A 698 25.03 -10.22 8.96
CA VAL A 698 25.58 -9.30 7.95
C VAL A 698 26.96 -8.79 8.32
N LYS A 699 27.88 -8.94 7.39
CA LYS A 699 29.17 -8.22 7.39
C LYS A 699 29.14 -7.12 6.32
N LEU A 700 29.47 -5.90 6.72
CA LEU A 700 29.58 -4.76 5.81
C LEU A 700 31.05 -4.41 5.56
N ASP A 701 31.44 -4.29 4.31
CA ASP A 701 32.73 -3.74 3.90
C ASP A 701 32.52 -2.30 3.38
N THR A 702 33.32 -1.33 3.84
CA THR A 702 33.22 0.08 3.42
C THR A 702 34.60 0.73 3.26
N ASN A 703 34.69 1.76 2.42
CA ASN A 703 35.83 2.69 2.36
C ASN A 703 35.73 3.83 3.39
N GLY A 704 34.64 3.90 4.17
CA GLY A 704 34.45 4.84 5.28
C GLY A 704 34.20 6.29 4.89
N THR A 705 33.88 6.57 3.63
CA THR A 705 33.63 7.95 3.14
C THR A 705 32.23 8.49 3.47
N ASN A 706 31.32 7.67 4.01
CA ASN A 706 29.96 8.09 4.37
C ASN A 706 29.62 7.82 5.86
N PRO A 707 30.11 8.66 6.80
CA PRO A 707 29.84 8.49 8.23
C PRO A 707 28.35 8.61 8.58
N GLN A 708 27.56 9.39 7.83
CA GLN A 708 26.12 9.55 8.10
C GLN A 708 25.34 8.24 7.88
N MET A 709 25.75 7.44 6.89
CA MET A 709 25.15 6.13 6.68
C MET A 709 25.54 5.16 7.80
N LEU A 710 26.83 5.17 8.20
CA LEU A 710 27.31 4.35 9.31
C LEU A 710 26.58 4.66 10.62
N GLU A 711 26.28 5.93 10.88
CA GLU A 711 25.55 6.37 12.07
C GLU A 711 24.18 5.70 12.15
N LYS A 712 23.44 5.70 11.03
CA LYS A 712 22.14 5.03 10.93
C LYS A 712 22.27 3.52 11.13
N ILE A 713 23.26 2.90 10.48
CA ILE A 713 23.50 1.46 10.58
C ILE A 713 23.76 1.03 12.03
N PHE A 714 24.56 1.79 12.77
CA PHE A 714 24.87 1.49 14.17
C PHE A 714 23.70 1.78 15.10
N ASN A 715 23.04 2.94 14.95
CA ASN A 715 21.88 3.29 15.79
C ASN A 715 20.75 2.25 15.68
N GLU A 716 20.55 1.68 14.49
CA GLU A 716 19.56 0.65 14.23
C GLU A 716 20.09 -0.79 14.39
N HIS A 717 21.35 -0.98 14.79
CA HIS A 717 21.97 -2.29 15.04
C HIS A 717 21.89 -3.25 13.84
N LEU A 718 22.09 -2.72 12.63
CA LEU A 718 21.76 -3.39 11.37
C LEU A 718 22.81 -4.36 10.81
N ILE A 719 23.99 -4.44 11.42
CA ILE A 719 25.08 -5.33 10.99
C ILE A 719 25.67 -6.07 12.18
N ASP A 720 26.40 -7.15 11.93
CA ASP A 720 27.07 -7.96 12.97
C ASP A 720 28.59 -7.92 12.87
N TYR A 721 29.12 -7.42 11.75
CA TYR A 721 30.55 -7.22 11.55
C TYR A 721 30.78 -6.07 10.57
N ILE A 722 31.84 -5.27 10.77
CA ILE A 722 32.24 -4.24 9.81
C ILE A 722 33.72 -4.33 9.47
N ALA A 723 34.06 -4.25 8.18
CA ALA A 723 35.42 -4.04 7.74
C ALA A 723 35.55 -2.68 7.05
N MET A 724 36.58 -1.91 7.40
CA MET A 724 36.87 -0.65 6.74
C MET A 724 38.25 -0.67 6.09
N ASP A 725 38.30 -0.28 4.82
CA ASP A 725 39.53 -0.07 4.07
C ASP A 725 40.10 1.34 4.32
N ILE A 726 41.25 1.43 4.99
CA ILE A 726 42.03 2.67 5.08
C ILE A 726 43.06 2.64 3.95
N LYS A 727 42.86 3.43 2.90
CA LYS A 727 43.64 3.31 1.66
C LYS A 727 45.10 3.76 1.80
N GLY A 728 45.41 4.69 2.70
CA GLY A 728 46.76 5.17 2.95
C GLY A 728 46.78 6.33 3.95
N SER A 729 47.88 7.10 3.96
CA SER A 729 47.99 8.34 4.73
C SER A 729 46.89 9.34 4.38
N LEU A 730 46.46 10.16 5.36
CA LEU A 730 45.42 11.17 5.11
C LEU A 730 45.90 12.26 4.14
N ASP A 731 47.20 12.57 4.13
CA ASP A 731 47.79 13.61 3.29
C ASP A 731 47.97 13.15 1.84
N ARG A 732 48.25 11.86 1.62
CA ARG A 732 48.36 11.26 0.27
C ARG A 732 47.12 10.49 -0.16
N TYR A 733 46.01 10.63 0.58
CA TYR A 733 44.80 9.85 0.32
C TYR A 733 44.25 10.07 -1.11
N LYS A 734 44.37 11.29 -1.65
CA LYS A 734 43.96 11.61 -3.03
C LYS A 734 44.80 10.86 -4.08
N GLU A 735 46.11 10.76 -3.85
CA GLU A 735 47.06 10.04 -4.73
C GLU A 735 46.74 8.55 -4.71
N ILE A 736 46.57 7.97 -3.52
CA ILE A 736 46.42 6.53 -3.34
C ILE A 736 45.00 6.04 -3.71
N ALA A 737 43.96 6.81 -3.37
CA ALA A 737 42.57 6.43 -3.60
C ALA A 737 41.96 7.05 -4.87
N GLY A 738 42.72 7.89 -5.60
CA GLY A 738 42.33 8.54 -6.85
C GLY A 738 41.31 9.69 -6.71
N LYS A 739 40.78 9.94 -5.51
CA LYS A 739 39.80 10.99 -5.23
C LYS A 739 40.11 11.67 -3.90
N TYR A 740 39.85 12.98 -3.83
CA TYR A 740 40.02 13.74 -2.59
C TYR A 740 38.89 13.41 -1.61
N VAL A 741 39.26 13.13 -0.37
CA VAL A 741 38.34 12.94 0.77
C VAL A 741 38.84 13.83 1.90
N LYS A 742 37.94 14.58 2.54
CA LYS A 742 38.31 15.39 3.72
C LYS A 742 38.78 14.46 4.86
N PRO A 743 39.96 14.68 5.46
CA PRO A 743 40.50 13.84 6.53
C PRO A 743 39.53 13.59 7.70
N GLU A 744 38.72 14.60 8.04
CA GLU A 744 37.75 14.58 9.14
C GLU A 744 36.64 13.56 8.91
N VAL A 745 36.26 13.32 7.65
CA VAL A 745 35.23 12.34 7.28
C VAL A 745 35.71 10.93 7.62
N LEU A 746 36.95 10.60 7.26
CA LEU A 746 37.55 9.30 7.52
C LEU A 746 37.80 9.11 9.03
N LYS A 747 38.32 10.14 9.71
CA LYS A 747 38.50 10.12 11.16
C LYS A 747 37.18 9.86 11.89
N ARG A 748 36.10 10.53 11.47
CA ARG A 748 34.75 10.33 12.03
C ARG A 748 34.29 8.89 11.86
N SER A 749 34.39 8.32 10.66
CA SER A 749 34.00 6.92 10.41
C SER A 749 34.81 5.92 11.23
N ILE A 750 36.13 6.13 11.35
CA ILE A 750 37.03 5.29 12.13
C ILE A 750 36.65 5.30 13.62
N GLU A 751 36.44 6.49 14.20
CA GLU A 751 36.03 6.61 15.60
C GLU A 751 34.64 6.02 15.84
N MET A 752 33.69 6.20 14.91
CA MET A 752 32.38 5.56 15.01
C MET A 752 32.48 4.02 15.00
N ILE A 753 33.29 3.45 14.12
CA ILE A 753 33.51 2.00 14.06
C ILE A 753 34.10 1.48 15.37
N LYS A 754 35.15 2.13 15.88
CA LYS A 754 35.80 1.75 17.15
C LYS A 754 34.85 1.78 18.34
N ASN A 755 33.94 2.76 18.37
CA ASN A 755 32.99 2.95 19.46
C ASN A 755 31.62 2.29 19.23
N SER A 756 31.43 1.58 18.11
CA SER A 756 30.12 1.02 17.71
C SER A 756 29.64 -0.16 18.56
N GLY A 757 30.55 -0.85 19.25
CA GLY A 757 30.26 -2.13 19.90
C GLY A 757 30.12 -3.31 18.93
N VAL A 758 30.20 -3.07 17.61
CA VAL A 758 30.17 -4.11 16.57
C VAL A 758 31.58 -4.65 16.34
N PRO A 759 31.80 -5.97 16.25
CA PRO A 759 33.10 -6.53 15.85
C PRO A 759 33.60 -5.94 14.53
N TYR A 760 34.86 -5.48 14.50
CA TYR A 760 35.40 -4.76 13.34
C TYR A 760 36.81 -5.17 12.93
N GLN A 761 37.18 -4.83 11.70
CA GLN A 761 38.53 -4.96 11.17
C GLN A 761 38.88 -3.78 10.26
N PHE A 762 39.98 -3.09 10.56
CA PHE A 762 40.59 -2.16 9.62
C PHE A 762 41.57 -2.91 8.72
N ARG A 763 41.56 -2.58 7.43
CA ARG A 763 42.45 -3.20 6.45
C ARG A 763 43.06 -2.16 5.51
N THR A 764 44.21 -2.50 4.94
CA THR A 764 44.83 -1.73 3.87
C THR A 764 45.53 -2.65 2.88
N THR A 765 45.57 -2.26 1.61
CA THR A 765 46.22 -3.05 0.55
C THR A 765 47.62 -2.49 0.31
N VAL A 766 48.62 -3.34 0.43
CA VAL A 766 50.02 -3.01 0.17
C VAL A 766 50.25 -3.05 -1.34
N VAL A 767 50.36 -1.88 -1.96
CA VAL A 767 50.57 -1.72 -3.41
C VAL A 767 51.98 -1.20 -3.65
N PRO A 768 52.89 -2.00 -4.25
CA PRO A 768 54.27 -1.59 -4.48
C PRO A 768 54.36 -0.27 -5.25
N GLY A 769 55.17 0.68 -4.77
CA GLY A 769 55.37 1.99 -5.40
C GLY A 769 54.25 3.01 -5.18
N LEU A 770 53.12 2.62 -4.56
CA LEU A 770 52.01 3.53 -4.28
C LEU A 770 51.73 3.68 -2.77
N VAL A 771 51.73 2.57 -2.03
CA VAL A 771 51.53 2.56 -0.57
C VAL A 771 52.84 2.14 0.10
N ASP A 772 53.48 3.09 0.78
CA ASP A 772 54.77 2.86 1.43
C ASP A 772 54.65 2.53 2.93
N LEU A 773 55.79 2.33 3.60
CA LEU A 773 55.80 1.99 5.03
C LEU A 773 55.25 3.12 5.91
N GLU A 774 55.43 4.38 5.53
CA GLU A 774 54.94 5.52 6.30
C GLU A 774 53.41 5.58 6.26
N ASP A 775 52.82 5.35 5.06
CA ASP A 775 51.38 5.21 4.89
C ASP A 775 50.81 4.09 5.76
N LEU A 776 51.47 2.93 5.79
CA LEU A 776 51.04 1.77 6.59
C LEU A 776 51.12 2.05 8.10
N VAL A 777 52.15 2.75 8.57
CA VAL A 777 52.27 3.19 9.97
C VAL A 777 51.14 4.14 10.33
N GLN A 778 50.83 5.12 9.48
CA GLN A 778 49.73 6.04 9.75
C GLN A 778 48.37 5.32 9.74
N CYS A 779 48.15 4.38 8.82
CA CYS A 779 46.96 3.52 8.83
C CYS A 779 46.86 2.74 10.15
N LYS A 780 47.98 2.21 10.65
CA LYS A 780 48.02 1.46 11.92
C LYS A 780 47.67 2.39 13.10
N LYS A 781 48.24 3.60 13.14
CA LYS A 781 47.88 4.62 14.15
C LYS A 781 46.39 4.95 14.11
N LEU A 782 45.84 5.24 12.93
CA LEU A 782 44.41 5.55 12.75
C LEU A 782 43.50 4.42 13.20
N SER A 783 43.86 3.16 12.92
CA SER A 783 43.10 1.98 13.35
C SER A 783 43.14 1.68 14.86
N GLY A 784 43.93 2.45 15.63
CA GLY A 784 44.17 2.17 17.05
C GLY A 784 45.04 0.91 17.28
N GLY A 785 45.92 0.59 16.33
CA GLY A 785 46.82 -0.57 16.39
C GLY A 785 46.31 -1.84 15.72
N ASN A 786 45.02 -1.93 15.40
CA ASN A 786 44.38 -3.11 14.81
C ASN A 786 44.21 -2.97 13.29
N LEU A 787 45.30 -3.18 12.55
CA LEU A 787 45.34 -3.10 11.08
C LEU A 787 45.74 -4.43 10.44
N LYS A 788 44.92 -4.94 9.52
CA LYS A 788 45.25 -6.11 8.69
C LYS A 788 45.77 -5.70 7.31
N LEU A 789 46.93 -6.23 6.92
CA LEU A 789 47.48 -5.97 5.59
C LEU A 789 46.94 -6.97 4.56
N GLN A 790 46.62 -6.46 3.37
CA GLN A 790 46.24 -7.25 2.21
C GLN A 790 47.31 -7.12 1.13
N LYS A 791 47.62 -8.23 0.47
CA LYS A 791 48.59 -8.25 -0.62
C LYS A 791 47.91 -7.83 -1.93
N PHE A 792 48.48 -6.86 -2.62
CA PHE A 792 48.07 -6.54 -3.99
C PHE A 792 48.29 -7.74 -4.91
N ARG A 793 47.26 -8.07 -5.72
CA ARG A 793 47.34 -9.06 -6.79
C ARG A 793 46.95 -8.39 -8.10
N LYS A 794 47.81 -8.50 -9.11
CA LYS A 794 47.57 -7.99 -10.46
C LYS A 794 46.53 -8.86 -11.16
N GLY A 795 45.82 -8.28 -12.13
CA GLY A 795 44.80 -8.99 -12.88
C GLY A 795 44.03 -8.09 -13.83
N ASN A 796 43.39 -8.72 -14.82
CA ASN A 796 42.74 -8.03 -15.94
C ASN A 796 41.47 -7.24 -15.53
N THR A 797 40.98 -7.45 -14.31
CA THR A 797 39.80 -6.75 -13.78
C THR A 797 40.16 -5.48 -13.00
N ILE A 798 41.44 -5.11 -12.91
CA ILE A 798 41.88 -3.90 -12.21
C ILE A 798 41.39 -2.62 -12.92
N LEU A 799 41.02 -1.62 -12.13
CA LEU A 799 40.44 -0.36 -12.61
C LEU A 799 41.35 0.41 -13.59
N SER A 800 42.63 0.60 -13.25
CA SER A 800 43.61 1.27 -14.14
C SER A 800 44.43 0.24 -14.92
N GLU A 801 44.60 0.49 -16.22
CA GLU A 801 45.40 -0.35 -17.11
C GLU A 801 46.86 -0.49 -16.63
N ASP A 802 47.45 0.60 -16.12
CA ASP A 802 48.81 0.62 -15.57
C ASP A 802 49.01 -0.42 -14.45
N TYR A 803 47.95 -0.72 -13.70
CA TYR A 803 47.97 -1.64 -12.57
C TYR A 803 47.61 -3.08 -12.94
N GLN A 804 47.17 -3.36 -14.17
CA GLN A 804 46.86 -4.73 -14.62
C GLN A 804 48.13 -5.58 -14.79
N SER A 805 49.23 -4.96 -15.24
CA SER A 805 50.54 -5.60 -15.40
C SER A 805 51.58 -5.16 -14.35
N HIS A 806 51.17 -4.41 -13.33
CA HIS A 806 52.07 -3.87 -12.30
C HIS A 806 52.75 -4.96 -11.46
N MET A 807 53.88 -4.60 -10.86
CA MET A 807 54.67 -5.52 -10.04
C MET A 807 53.93 -5.89 -8.74
N GLU A 808 53.98 -7.19 -8.38
CA GLU A 808 53.52 -7.69 -7.09
C GLU A 808 54.71 -7.89 -6.15
N ASP A 809 54.51 -7.70 -4.85
CA ASP A 809 55.46 -8.20 -3.86
C ASP A 809 55.49 -9.74 -3.91
N THR A 810 56.67 -10.34 -3.81
CA THR A 810 56.79 -11.77 -3.48
C THR A 810 56.23 -12.05 -2.08
N GLU A 811 55.86 -13.30 -1.76
CA GLU A 811 55.39 -13.64 -0.40
C GLU A 811 56.41 -13.22 0.68
N LYS A 812 57.71 -13.42 0.41
CA LYS A 812 58.78 -12.97 1.31
C LYS A 812 58.79 -11.46 1.51
N GLN A 813 58.64 -10.67 0.45
CA GLN A 813 58.63 -9.20 0.54
C GLN A 813 57.40 -8.70 1.31
N PHE A 814 56.23 -9.28 1.05
CA PHE A 814 55.00 -8.93 1.76
C PHE A 814 55.09 -9.31 3.25
N ASP A 815 55.59 -10.51 3.58
CA ASP A 815 55.79 -10.96 4.97
C ASP A 815 56.75 -10.06 5.75
N VAL A 816 57.83 -9.57 5.12
CA VAL A 816 58.76 -8.62 5.75
C VAL A 816 58.04 -7.31 6.09
N LYS A 817 57.26 -6.74 5.16
CA LYS A 817 56.47 -5.53 5.41
C LYS A 817 55.43 -5.78 6.51
N ARG A 818 54.76 -6.93 6.49
CA ARG A 818 53.77 -7.32 7.52
C ARG A 818 54.39 -7.38 8.91
N LYS A 819 55.50 -8.12 9.08
CA LYS A 819 56.19 -8.24 10.37
C LYS A 819 56.64 -6.88 10.90
N LYS A 820 57.23 -6.05 10.05
CA LYS A 820 57.63 -4.67 10.42
C LYS A 820 56.46 -3.86 10.95
N ILE A 821 55.31 -3.90 10.26
CA ILE A 821 54.13 -3.17 10.72
C ILE A 821 53.54 -3.80 11.99
N GLU A 822 53.56 -5.12 12.16
CA GLU A 822 53.13 -5.81 13.38
C GLU A 822 53.97 -5.40 14.61
N GLU A 823 55.29 -5.29 14.46
CA GLU A 823 56.25 -4.92 15.51
C GLU A 823 56.15 -3.45 15.98
N ILE A 824 55.57 -2.54 15.17
CA ILE A 824 55.45 -1.13 15.53
C ILE A 824 54.37 -0.92 16.59
N ASP A 825 54.77 -0.59 17.82
CA ASP A 825 53.85 -0.21 18.89
C ASP A 825 53.33 1.22 18.67
N VAL A 826 52.03 1.33 18.37
CA VAL A 826 51.33 2.62 18.20
C VAL A 826 50.47 2.98 19.41
N THR A 827 50.49 2.17 20.48
CA THR A 827 49.73 2.39 21.71
C THR A 827 50.48 3.20 22.77
N ALA A 828 51.78 3.45 22.58
CA ALA A 828 52.63 4.17 23.53
C ALA A 828 52.42 5.71 23.58
N GLU A 829 51.71 6.33 22.63
CA GLU A 829 51.45 7.79 22.59
C GLU A 829 50.19 8.23 23.39
N LYS A 830 49.77 7.49 24.43
CA LYS A 830 48.67 7.90 25.33
C LYS A 830 49.10 8.67 26.60
N GLN A 831 50.37 9.02 26.75
CA GLN A 831 50.88 9.81 27.88
C GLN A 831 51.71 11.00 27.40
N ALA A 832 51.06 12.06 26.93
CA ALA A 832 51.56 13.44 27.02
C ALA A 832 50.56 14.41 26.39
N VAL A 833 49.49 14.79 27.10
CA VAL A 833 48.95 16.17 27.19
C VAL A 833 47.98 16.19 28.40
N LEU A 834 48.52 16.48 29.57
CA LEU A 834 47.82 17.03 30.74
C LEU A 834 48.88 17.76 31.58
N VAL A 835 49.20 19.00 31.17
CA VAL A 835 49.56 20.14 32.03
C VAL A 835 49.08 21.39 31.31
#